data_AF-A0A1I6L1G5-F1
#
_entry.id   AF-A0A1I6L1G5-F1
#
_cell.length_a   1.000
_cell.length_b   1.000
_cell.length_c   1.000
_cell.angle_alpha   90.00
_cell.angle_beta   90.00
_cell.angle_gamma   90.00
#
_symmetry.space_group_name_H-M   'P 1'
#
loop_
_entity.id
_entity.type
_entity.pdbx_description
1 polymer ?
#
loop_
_entity_poly.entity_id
_entity_poly.type
_entity_poly.pdbx_seq_one_letter_code
_entity_poly.pdbx_strand_id
1 'polypeptide(L)'
;MKKRYFLALIAAMLFFIISPNYTFTADAAADATHPGFRVEGRYLYDNQGEKVILYGVNKMCTWTDKDGDPSFKEISKTGANCVRITWSISDTAKDLDTVITNCRAQHMIPIIEVHDATGEWSKLTSLVDYWVKSDIAEVLIKHQDYLIVNIGNEVGNGNITDTQFTDDYTTAVTRMRAAGINSTLMIDGSTWGQNINILQSCGPALIQADPNHNLLFSVHMWWPYMYGHTAQEVIDELNESVEMNLPLVVGEFGHEWEESEQGKIPYETIMEYCAKLNIGYIAWSWGPGNNPQTFLDMTTDSTFDTLNAYGTEVCLTSDYSIQKLAKRPDSMLTNLPPKMPSEPLPYGNLAEGKMVTGSSVESTGYEAANVTDGDLNTRWASTNTDPNWVCIDLGAKKELSKMIIVWEAAYASQYRIQVSDDGTTWTDAYITYSGKGGTEEISLDASGRYVRMYGTQRYNYSWGYSIFEIGVYGPESELSTSITPTVAAFDKNPSKQTDLIITTVPKDNTLIAIRNSTDVLVNGTDYTVDGTIVTISKEYLSTQPFDETIKLTFDYDNGVDPVLAVAIGDTSPVTAISPTTAEFNKYTAAQKDINVTLSSTEITVADIVNGSYTLVNGVDYTLANSTIKISKTYLATLSTGSVQLTFTFSDGSTAILAIKVIYTVPDAAITPTTESFEKRAQADVNVTMDLNGNSLVSIKNGTYTLVENTDYIVTDTIITIKKEYLATLNTGVQTLVFGFDQGNDATIKITVTETIPNSILDQTTISYNSDEAADVTVSITLNGNTLAAIKNGSYTLVAGTDYIITGNTVTIMKEYLTTLTDATIKLTFLFSEGANQELTLKNTSVVSSTLKLSTQTNAWSSGYTMNVYIENTSDLTVNSWKLTVKKSDFAITNIWCAQVTEVGDYYIITPMSWNQSISAGSSVNFGFQGTGTPVADFTYTLE
;
A
#
# COMPACT_ATOMS: atom_id res chain seq x y z
N MET A 1 -18.59 -12.83 -11.62
CA MET A 1 -17.48 -13.70 -12.09
C MET A 1 -16.27 -13.30 -11.26
N LYS A 2 -15.57 -14.15 -10.50
CA LYS A 2 -15.46 -15.61 -10.60
C LYS A 2 -15.09 -16.22 -9.24
N LYS A 3 -15.96 -17.14 -8.82
CA LYS A 3 -15.64 -18.44 -8.22
C LYS A 3 -14.52 -19.17 -9.00
N ARG A 4 -13.26 -18.73 -8.91
CA ARG A 4 -12.13 -19.48 -9.51
C ARG A 4 -10.97 -19.81 -8.58
N TYR A 5 -10.94 -19.32 -7.33
CA TYR A 5 -9.82 -19.62 -6.43
C TYR A 5 -10.03 -20.84 -5.53
N PHE A 6 -11.21 -21.47 -5.56
CA PHE A 6 -11.44 -22.71 -4.81
C PHE A 6 -10.63 -23.93 -5.32
N LEU A 7 -10.02 -23.84 -6.51
CA LEU A 7 -9.15 -24.87 -7.06
C LEU A 7 -7.65 -24.55 -6.92
N ALA A 8 -7.28 -23.29 -6.64
CA ALA A 8 -5.89 -22.90 -6.37
C ALA A 8 -5.49 -23.16 -4.91
N LEU A 9 -6.44 -23.11 -3.98
CA LEU A 9 -6.22 -23.42 -2.56
C LEU A 9 -5.73 -24.87 -2.30
N ILE A 10 -6.04 -25.81 -3.19
CA ILE A 10 -5.63 -27.22 -3.02
C ILE A 10 -4.16 -27.44 -3.42
N ALA A 11 -3.59 -26.62 -4.30
CA ALA A 11 -2.18 -26.72 -4.67
C ALA A 11 -1.25 -26.04 -3.63
N ALA A 12 -1.72 -24.99 -2.96
CA ALA A 12 -0.96 -24.31 -1.91
C ALA A 12 -0.95 -25.08 -0.57
N MET A 13 -2.03 -25.80 -0.22
CA MET A 13 -2.12 -26.58 1.01
C MET A 13 -1.22 -27.84 1.04
N LEU A 14 -0.71 -28.28 -0.11
CA LEU A 14 0.15 -29.48 -0.20
C LEU A 14 1.65 -29.20 -0.12
N PHE A 15 2.09 -27.94 -0.03
CA PHE A 15 3.51 -27.57 -0.01
C PHE A 15 4.05 -26.98 1.31
N PHE A 16 3.23 -26.83 2.36
CA PHE A 16 3.67 -26.34 3.68
C PHE A 16 3.61 -27.37 4.81
N ILE A 17 3.52 -28.65 4.49
CA ILE A 17 3.74 -29.71 5.49
C ILE A 17 5.25 -29.90 5.61
N ILE A 18 5.78 -29.64 6.81
CA ILE A 18 7.20 -29.57 7.22
C ILE A 18 7.77 -28.15 7.14
N SER A 19 7.35 -27.27 8.05
CA SER A 19 8.22 -26.26 8.65
C SER A 19 7.78 -26.05 10.10
N PRO A 20 8.66 -26.19 11.10
CA PRO A 20 8.31 -25.87 12.47
C PRO A 20 7.92 -24.40 12.58
N ASN A 21 7.00 -24.09 13.50
CA ASN A 21 6.71 -22.73 13.93
C ASN A 21 7.99 -22.06 14.44
N TYR A 22 8.70 -21.37 13.54
CA TYR A 22 9.78 -20.45 13.88
C TYR A 22 9.15 -19.08 14.10
N THR A 23 9.15 -18.61 15.34
CA THR A 23 9.21 -17.17 15.60
C THR A 23 10.55 -16.69 15.02
N PHE A 24 10.53 -16.18 13.79
CA PHE A 24 11.67 -15.52 13.17
C PHE A 24 11.86 -14.18 13.87
N THR A 25 12.91 -14.07 14.70
CA THR A 25 13.67 -12.82 14.77
C THR A 25 14.47 -12.76 13.48
N ALA A 26 14.18 -11.78 12.62
CA ALA A 26 14.91 -11.54 11.38
C ALA A 26 16.42 -11.44 11.69
N ASP A 27 17.26 -12.12 10.92
CA ASP A 27 18.68 -12.28 11.24
C ASP A 27 19.46 -10.96 11.03
N ALA A 28 19.88 -10.28 12.09
CA ALA A 28 20.25 -8.86 12.04
C ALA A 28 21.55 -8.47 11.29
N ALA A 29 22.03 -9.29 10.36
CA ALA A 29 23.20 -8.95 9.55
C ALA A 29 22.78 -8.35 8.21
N ALA A 30 23.30 -7.17 7.90
CA ALA A 30 23.49 -6.78 6.51
C ALA A 30 24.44 -7.81 5.86
N ASP A 31 24.10 -8.24 4.65
CA ASP A 31 24.93 -9.15 3.87
C ASP A 31 25.12 -8.63 2.44
N ALA A 32 25.92 -9.33 1.63
CA ALA A 32 26.21 -8.90 0.27
C ALA A 32 24.97 -8.81 -0.65
N THR A 33 23.88 -9.52 -0.31
CA THR A 33 22.59 -9.53 -1.02
C THR A 33 21.53 -8.62 -0.36
N HIS A 34 21.72 -8.26 0.91
CA HIS A 34 20.85 -7.39 1.73
C HIS A 34 21.68 -6.35 2.49
N PRO A 35 22.28 -5.36 1.80
CA PRO A 35 23.12 -4.35 2.44
C PRO A 35 22.31 -3.35 3.28
N GLY A 36 21.02 -3.17 2.94
CA GLY A 36 20.10 -2.25 3.59
C GLY A 36 18.83 -2.91 4.08
N PHE A 37 17.69 -2.40 3.60
CA PHE A 37 16.40 -2.99 3.84
C PHE A 37 16.29 -4.40 3.27
N ARG A 38 15.54 -5.25 3.96
CA ARG A 38 15.16 -6.57 3.48
C ARG A 38 13.73 -6.93 3.80
N VAL A 39 13.16 -7.79 2.96
CA VAL A 39 11.81 -8.31 3.15
C VAL A 39 11.88 -9.76 3.64
N GLU A 40 11.22 -10.03 4.77
CA GLU A 40 11.05 -11.39 5.29
C GLU A 40 9.57 -11.67 5.54
N GLY A 41 9.01 -12.60 4.77
CA GLY A 41 7.56 -12.77 4.68
C GLY A 41 6.90 -11.49 4.18
N ARG A 42 5.88 -11.02 4.89
CA ARG A 42 5.21 -9.74 4.58
C ARG A 42 5.83 -8.50 5.21
N TYR A 43 6.93 -8.62 5.94
CA TYR A 43 7.48 -7.51 6.74
C TYR A 43 8.79 -6.99 6.17
N LEU A 44 8.96 -5.68 6.27
CA LEU A 44 10.20 -4.98 5.96
C LEU A 44 11.04 -4.85 7.24
N TYR A 45 12.34 -5.08 7.12
CA TYR A 45 13.31 -4.89 8.19
C TYR A 45 14.46 -4.02 7.68
N ASP A 46 15.00 -3.16 8.53
CA ASP A 46 16.19 -2.39 8.22
C ASP A 46 17.47 -3.25 8.31
N ASN A 47 18.62 -2.62 8.06
CA ASN A 47 19.92 -3.29 8.13
C ASN A 47 20.39 -3.66 9.55
N GLN A 48 19.60 -3.31 10.57
CA GLN A 48 19.81 -3.69 11.97
C GLN A 48 18.78 -4.73 12.43
N GLY A 49 17.93 -5.24 11.52
CA GLY A 49 16.88 -6.20 11.83
C GLY A 49 15.70 -5.60 12.60
N GLU A 50 15.58 -4.27 12.68
CA GLU A 50 14.40 -3.60 13.21
C GLU A 50 13.28 -3.69 12.17
N LYS A 51 12.09 -4.14 12.61
CA LYS A 51 10.89 -4.15 11.77
C LYS A 51 10.47 -2.71 11.47
N VAL A 52 10.29 -2.40 10.19
CA VAL A 52 9.88 -1.08 9.72
C VAL A 52 8.48 -1.15 9.11
N ILE A 53 7.63 -0.21 9.49
CA ILE A 53 6.33 0.03 8.84
C ILE A 53 6.36 1.45 8.28
N LEU A 54 6.21 1.57 6.97
CA LEU A 54 6.36 2.82 6.23
C LEU A 54 5.12 3.70 6.46
N TYR A 55 5.32 4.86 7.10
CA TYR A 55 4.28 5.88 7.33
C TYR A 55 4.83 7.24 6.90
N GLY A 56 4.32 7.76 5.79
CA GLY A 56 4.88 8.96 5.19
C GLY A 56 3.98 9.63 4.15
N VAL A 57 4.60 10.46 3.32
CA VAL A 57 3.94 11.23 2.26
C VAL A 57 4.69 11.09 0.94
N ASN A 58 3.98 11.26 -0.16
CA ASN A 58 4.56 11.44 -1.49
C ASN A 58 5.01 12.90 -1.66
N LYS A 59 6.17 13.12 -2.29
CA LYS A 59 6.71 14.44 -2.60
C LYS A 59 7.11 14.55 -4.06
N MET A 60 6.55 15.57 -4.71
CA MET A 60 6.73 15.89 -6.13
C MET A 60 8.07 16.56 -6.48
N CYS A 61 9.21 16.02 -6.04
CA CYS A 61 10.52 16.69 -6.22
C CYS A 61 10.85 17.01 -7.68
N THR A 62 10.47 16.14 -8.63
CA THR A 62 10.74 16.37 -10.07
C THR A 62 10.19 17.70 -10.60
N TRP A 63 9.04 18.15 -10.10
CA TRP A 63 8.37 19.35 -10.64
C TRP A 63 8.46 20.57 -9.74
N THR A 64 8.99 20.42 -8.52
CA THR A 64 9.01 21.47 -7.50
C THR A 64 10.43 21.67 -6.95
N ASP A 65 10.68 21.40 -5.68
CA ASP A 65 12.00 21.39 -5.05
C ASP A 65 12.75 20.11 -5.39
N LYS A 66 13.63 20.22 -6.39
CA LYS A 66 14.33 19.08 -7.00
C LYS A 66 15.21 18.29 -6.03
N ASP A 67 15.81 19.00 -5.09
CA ASP A 67 16.64 18.46 -4.00
C ASP A 67 15.83 18.14 -2.73
N GLY A 68 14.52 18.40 -2.77
CA GLY A 68 13.57 18.23 -1.67
C GLY A 68 13.70 19.22 -0.53
N ASP A 69 14.50 20.28 -0.66
CA ASP A 69 14.58 21.35 0.33
C ASP A 69 13.75 22.57 -0.10
N PRO A 70 13.00 23.21 0.82
CA PRO A 70 12.95 22.93 2.25
C PRO A 70 11.96 21.81 2.65
N SER A 71 11.27 21.16 1.69
CA SER A 71 10.11 20.31 2.01
C SER A 71 10.44 19.13 2.91
N PHE A 72 11.59 18.48 2.78
CA PHE A 72 11.94 17.35 3.65
C PHE A 72 12.06 17.77 5.11
N LYS A 73 12.62 18.95 5.39
CA LYS A 73 12.67 19.51 6.74
C LYS A 73 11.27 19.75 7.28
N GLU A 74 10.36 20.25 6.45
CA GLU A 74 8.98 20.51 6.82
C GLU A 74 8.15 19.23 7.01
N ILE A 75 8.30 18.24 6.11
CA ILE A 75 7.72 16.90 6.25
C ILE A 75 8.21 16.25 7.54
N SER A 76 9.50 16.40 7.88
CA SER A 76 10.08 15.76 9.06
C SER A 76 9.39 16.16 10.37
N LYS A 77 8.80 17.36 10.45
CA LYS A 77 8.04 17.86 11.60
C LYS A 77 6.75 17.06 11.86
N THR A 78 6.23 16.37 10.85
CA THR A 78 5.06 15.47 10.99
C THR A 78 5.40 14.18 11.75
N GLY A 79 6.69 13.84 11.88
CA GLY A 79 7.13 12.55 12.42
C GLY A 79 7.25 11.44 11.37
N ALA A 80 6.98 11.72 10.08
CA ALA A 80 7.13 10.76 8.99
C ALA A 80 8.48 10.01 9.06
N ASN A 81 8.42 8.70 8.79
CA ASN A 81 9.62 7.86 8.75
C ASN A 81 10.08 7.56 7.32
N CYS A 82 9.27 7.87 6.30
CA CYS A 82 9.62 7.71 4.89
C CYS A 82 9.04 8.86 4.04
N VAL A 83 9.64 9.07 2.87
CA VAL A 83 9.10 9.93 1.81
C VAL A 83 9.21 9.21 0.49
N ARG A 84 8.12 9.13 -0.26
CA ARG A 84 8.13 8.64 -1.65
C ARG A 84 8.37 9.80 -2.59
N ILE A 85 9.47 9.77 -3.32
CA ILE A 85 10.07 10.90 -4.03
C ILE A 85 9.86 10.70 -5.51
N THR A 86 9.09 11.59 -6.16
CA THR A 86 8.89 11.50 -7.61
C THR A 86 10.14 11.88 -8.36
N TRP A 87 10.53 11.06 -9.34
CA TRP A 87 11.73 11.21 -10.15
C TRP A 87 11.44 11.11 -11.65
N SER A 88 12.33 11.63 -12.50
CA SER A 88 12.27 11.45 -13.95
C SER A 88 13.55 10.83 -14.50
N ILE A 89 13.41 10.02 -15.56
CA ILE A 89 14.54 9.48 -16.33
C ILE A 89 15.41 10.56 -16.99
N SER A 90 14.92 11.81 -17.04
CA SER A 90 15.65 12.96 -17.58
C SER A 90 16.63 13.61 -16.59
N ASP A 91 16.55 13.25 -15.31
CA ASP A 91 17.35 13.85 -14.25
C ASP A 91 18.73 13.22 -14.09
N THR A 92 19.68 14.00 -13.55
CA THR A 92 21.07 13.59 -13.46
C THR A 92 21.36 12.72 -12.24
N ALA A 93 22.44 11.94 -12.30
CA ALA A 93 22.96 11.18 -11.16
C ALA A 93 23.28 12.08 -9.96
N LYS A 94 23.76 13.31 -10.20
CA LYS A 94 24.06 14.28 -9.13
C LYS A 94 22.79 14.72 -8.41
N ASP A 95 21.73 15.01 -9.16
CA ASP A 95 20.46 15.42 -8.56
C ASP A 95 19.85 14.27 -7.74
N LEU A 96 19.95 13.04 -8.26
CA LEU A 96 19.48 11.83 -7.58
C LEU A 96 20.24 11.59 -6.26
N ASP A 97 21.56 11.71 -6.28
CA ASP A 97 22.41 11.62 -5.08
C ASP A 97 22.02 12.68 -4.04
N THR A 98 21.78 13.90 -4.50
CA THR A 98 21.43 15.04 -3.64
C THR A 98 20.08 14.83 -2.96
N VAL A 99 19.03 14.49 -3.71
CA VAL A 99 17.69 14.32 -3.13
C VAL A 99 17.62 13.16 -2.13
N ILE A 100 18.31 12.05 -2.42
CA ILE A 100 18.37 10.88 -1.52
C ILE A 100 19.12 11.25 -0.23
N THR A 101 20.25 11.95 -0.37
CA THR A 101 21.06 12.42 0.77
C THR A 101 20.27 13.41 1.64
N ASN A 102 19.55 14.35 1.03
CA ASN A 102 18.77 15.35 1.76
C ASN A 102 17.60 14.73 2.54
N CYS A 103 16.89 13.77 1.94
CA CYS A 103 15.85 13.01 2.64
C CYS A 103 16.45 12.25 3.84
N ARG A 104 17.60 11.60 3.63
CA ARG A 104 18.31 10.85 4.66
C ARG A 104 18.75 11.74 5.82
N ALA A 105 19.24 12.95 5.53
CA ALA A 105 19.63 13.94 6.53
C ALA A 105 18.47 14.43 7.40
N GLN A 106 17.22 14.25 6.97
CA GLN A 106 16.01 14.50 7.77
C GLN A 106 15.50 13.24 8.50
N HIS A 107 16.32 12.19 8.54
CA HIS A 107 16.09 10.92 9.23
C HIS A 107 14.90 10.12 8.64
N MET A 108 14.58 10.34 7.37
CA MET A 108 13.49 9.66 6.68
C MET A 108 14.02 8.71 5.61
N ILE A 109 13.31 7.61 5.39
CA ILE A 109 13.60 6.59 4.39
C ILE A 109 13.23 7.14 3.02
N PRO A 110 14.21 7.36 2.11
CA PRO A 110 13.90 7.72 0.73
C PRO A 110 13.34 6.49 0.00
N ILE A 111 12.19 6.68 -0.63
CA ILE A 111 11.60 5.72 -1.59
C ILE A 111 11.60 6.43 -2.94
N ILE A 112 12.61 6.18 -3.77
CA ILE A 112 12.72 6.85 -5.07
C ILE A 112 11.90 6.10 -6.12
N GLU A 113 11.10 6.82 -6.90
CA GLU A 113 10.26 6.25 -7.97
C GLU A 113 10.45 7.03 -9.27
N VAL A 114 10.43 6.36 -10.44
CA VAL A 114 10.39 7.07 -11.73
C VAL A 114 8.98 7.15 -12.30
N HIS A 115 8.55 8.38 -12.60
CA HIS A 115 7.15 8.68 -12.89
C HIS A 115 6.78 8.61 -14.38
N ASP A 116 7.77 8.56 -15.28
CA ASP A 116 7.61 8.73 -16.74
C ASP A 116 6.78 7.63 -17.46
N ALA A 117 6.51 6.50 -16.77
CA ALA A 117 5.80 5.34 -17.32
C ALA A 117 4.38 5.15 -16.75
N THR A 118 3.85 6.12 -16.01
CA THR A 118 2.49 6.08 -15.43
C THR A 118 1.45 5.72 -16.49
N GLY A 119 0.77 4.57 -16.31
CA GLY A 119 -0.24 4.04 -17.24
C GLY A 119 0.31 3.39 -18.53
N GLU A 120 1.62 3.43 -18.77
CA GLU A 120 2.26 3.05 -20.04
C GLU A 120 3.20 1.83 -19.91
N TRP A 121 2.64 0.62 -20.03
CA TRP A 121 3.40 -0.63 -19.85
C TRP A 121 4.64 -0.77 -20.75
N SER A 122 4.55 -0.27 -21.99
CA SER A 122 5.67 -0.32 -22.95
C SER A 122 6.92 0.45 -22.49
N LYS A 123 6.80 1.35 -21.52
CA LYS A 123 7.92 2.14 -20.98
C LYS A 123 8.65 1.47 -19.81
N LEU A 124 8.17 0.32 -19.30
CA LEU A 124 8.85 -0.41 -18.20
C LEU A 124 10.33 -0.66 -18.51
N THR A 125 10.64 -1.06 -19.74
CA THR A 125 12.04 -1.29 -20.15
C THR A 125 12.88 -0.01 -20.08
N SER A 126 12.33 1.14 -20.48
CA SER A 126 13.03 2.42 -20.43
C SER A 126 13.36 2.86 -19.00
N LEU A 127 12.48 2.55 -18.04
CA LEU A 127 12.75 2.82 -16.62
C LEU A 127 13.91 1.95 -16.11
N VAL A 128 13.89 0.66 -16.45
CA VAL A 128 14.99 -0.26 -16.09
C VAL A 128 16.29 0.17 -16.75
N ASP A 129 16.27 0.63 -18.01
CA ASP A 129 17.43 1.16 -18.72
C ASP A 129 18.05 2.38 -18.01
N TYR A 130 17.21 3.25 -17.44
CA TYR A 130 17.66 4.36 -16.60
C TYR A 130 18.33 3.86 -15.31
N TRP A 131 17.67 2.97 -14.57
CA TRP A 131 18.19 2.47 -13.30
C TRP A 131 19.53 1.72 -13.42
N VAL A 132 19.72 0.96 -14.49
CA VAL A 132 20.95 0.18 -14.70
C VAL A 132 22.05 0.98 -15.42
N LYS A 133 21.80 2.25 -15.77
CA LYS A 133 22.83 3.14 -16.29
C LYS A 133 23.91 3.31 -15.22
N SER A 134 25.18 3.21 -15.61
CA SER A 134 26.28 3.06 -14.64
C SER A 134 26.35 4.18 -13.60
N ASP A 135 26.18 5.44 -14.01
CA ASP A 135 26.21 6.60 -13.11
C ASP A 135 25.01 6.63 -12.15
N ILE A 136 23.83 6.16 -12.59
CA ILE A 136 22.64 6.04 -11.75
C ILE A 136 22.78 4.86 -10.78
N ALA A 137 23.19 3.69 -11.27
CA ALA A 137 23.40 2.49 -10.46
C ALA A 137 24.43 2.73 -9.35
N GLU A 138 25.51 3.48 -9.63
CA GLU A 138 26.51 3.88 -8.63
C GLU A 138 25.88 4.69 -7.47
N VAL A 139 24.95 5.60 -7.77
CA VAL A 139 24.22 6.36 -6.74
C VAL A 139 23.29 5.45 -5.93
N LEU A 140 22.56 4.54 -6.58
CA LEU A 140 21.70 3.58 -5.87
C LEU A 140 22.52 2.67 -4.94
N ILE A 141 23.66 2.17 -5.41
CA ILE A 141 24.59 1.33 -4.63
C ILE A 141 25.20 2.12 -3.48
N LYS A 142 25.55 3.40 -3.68
CA LYS A 142 26.05 4.29 -2.61
C LYS A 142 25.05 4.43 -1.46
N HIS A 143 23.74 4.39 -1.75
CA HIS A 143 22.67 4.64 -0.79
C HIS A 143 21.88 3.39 -0.37
N GLN A 144 22.25 2.21 -0.84
CA GLN A 144 21.45 0.98 -0.70
C GLN A 144 21.17 0.55 0.75
N ASP A 145 21.96 1.02 1.72
CA ASP A 145 21.82 0.70 3.14
C ASP A 145 20.50 1.23 3.76
N TYR A 146 19.88 2.23 3.11
CA TYR A 146 18.67 2.90 3.60
C TYR A 146 17.69 3.33 2.49
N LEU A 147 17.91 2.87 1.25
CA LEU A 147 17.11 3.26 0.09
C LEU A 147 16.13 2.15 -0.31
N ILE A 148 14.91 2.53 -0.66
CA ILE A 148 13.96 1.68 -1.39
C ILE A 148 13.81 2.24 -2.80
N VAL A 149 13.87 1.38 -3.81
CA VAL A 149 13.73 1.78 -5.23
C VAL A 149 12.42 1.24 -5.77
N ASN A 150 11.46 2.12 -6.00
CA ASN A 150 10.24 1.81 -6.73
C ASN A 150 10.55 1.83 -8.23
N ILE A 151 10.43 0.67 -8.89
CA ILE A 151 10.92 0.50 -10.27
C ILE A 151 10.28 1.52 -11.22
N GLY A 152 8.99 1.80 -11.04
CA GLY A 152 8.29 2.89 -11.72
C GLY A 152 6.91 3.11 -11.14
N ASN A 153 6.45 4.35 -11.17
CA ASN A 153 5.09 4.70 -10.79
C ASN A 153 4.09 4.03 -11.73
N GLU A 154 3.13 3.30 -11.16
CA GLU A 154 1.84 3.03 -11.81
C GLU A 154 1.94 2.44 -13.23
N VAL A 155 2.94 1.59 -13.47
CA VAL A 155 3.25 1.15 -14.83
C VAL A 155 2.11 0.31 -15.40
N GLY A 156 1.53 0.79 -16.51
CA GLY A 156 0.50 0.10 -17.28
C GLY A 156 -0.95 0.35 -16.88
N ASN A 157 -1.84 -0.07 -17.79
CA ASN A 157 -3.28 0.11 -17.71
C ASN A 157 -4.01 -1.19 -17.34
N GLY A 158 -5.34 -1.20 -17.45
CA GLY A 158 -6.19 -2.36 -17.12
C GLY A 158 -6.10 -3.58 -18.05
N ASN A 159 -5.22 -3.58 -19.06
CA ASN A 159 -5.11 -4.68 -20.03
C ASN A 159 -3.89 -5.59 -19.80
N ILE A 160 -3.18 -5.43 -18.69
CA ILE A 160 -2.00 -6.24 -18.39
C ILE A 160 -2.44 -7.58 -17.79
N THR A 161 -1.96 -8.68 -18.38
CA THR A 161 -2.26 -10.04 -17.89
C THR A 161 -1.26 -10.44 -16.82
N ASP A 162 -1.66 -11.35 -15.92
CA ASP A 162 -0.78 -11.91 -14.87
C ASP A 162 0.54 -12.46 -15.43
N THR A 163 0.49 -13.16 -16.57
CA THR A 163 1.69 -13.69 -17.24
C THR A 163 2.61 -12.56 -17.70
N GLN A 164 2.05 -11.55 -18.37
CA GLN A 164 2.83 -10.41 -18.84
C GLN A 164 3.44 -9.62 -17.68
N PHE A 165 2.66 -9.38 -16.62
CA PHE A 165 3.11 -8.71 -15.41
C PHE A 165 4.28 -9.47 -14.77
N THR A 166 4.13 -10.78 -14.60
CA THR A 166 5.15 -11.64 -13.98
C THR A 166 6.42 -11.70 -14.83
N ASP A 167 6.32 -11.95 -16.14
CA ASP A 167 7.48 -12.14 -17.02
C ASP A 167 8.30 -10.85 -17.19
N ASP A 168 7.63 -9.72 -17.40
CA ASP A 168 8.30 -8.44 -17.64
C ASP A 168 8.95 -7.91 -16.35
N TYR A 169 8.29 -8.01 -15.19
CA TYR A 169 8.92 -7.62 -13.92
C TYR A 169 10.00 -8.60 -13.45
N THR A 170 9.88 -9.90 -13.74
CA THR A 170 10.99 -10.85 -13.52
C THR A 170 12.23 -10.41 -14.30
N THR A 171 12.04 -10.00 -15.55
CA THR A 171 13.12 -9.47 -16.39
C THR A 171 13.69 -8.17 -15.81
N ALA A 172 12.83 -7.23 -15.40
CA ALA A 172 13.24 -5.97 -14.79
C ALA A 172 14.10 -6.18 -13.53
N VAL A 173 13.60 -6.97 -12.58
CA VAL A 173 14.29 -7.30 -11.33
C VAL A 173 15.63 -7.96 -11.61
N THR A 174 15.66 -8.98 -12.47
CA THR A 174 16.91 -9.68 -12.82
C THR A 174 17.96 -8.73 -13.38
N ARG A 175 17.56 -7.78 -14.24
CA ARG A 175 18.47 -6.78 -14.80
C ARG A 175 19.01 -5.83 -13.74
N MET A 176 18.16 -5.36 -12.83
CA MET A 176 18.58 -4.47 -11.74
C MET A 176 19.53 -5.18 -10.77
N ARG A 177 19.26 -6.43 -10.39
CA ARG A 177 20.18 -7.23 -9.57
C ARG A 177 21.53 -7.46 -10.28
N ALA A 178 21.52 -7.74 -11.58
CA ALA A 178 22.74 -7.90 -12.37
C ALA A 178 23.59 -6.62 -12.46
N ALA A 179 22.98 -5.44 -12.28
CA ALA A 179 23.68 -4.16 -12.18
C ALA A 179 24.24 -3.87 -10.78
N GLY A 180 24.07 -4.78 -9.82
CA GLY A 180 24.54 -4.63 -8.43
C GLY A 180 23.57 -3.90 -7.50
N ILE A 181 22.35 -3.60 -7.97
CA ILE A 181 21.34 -2.90 -7.16
C ILE A 181 20.71 -3.91 -6.20
N ASN A 182 21.13 -3.89 -4.93
CA ASN A 182 20.66 -4.81 -3.90
C ASN A 182 19.64 -4.20 -2.92
N SER A 183 19.31 -2.91 -3.07
CA SER A 183 18.22 -2.25 -2.36
C SER A 183 16.90 -3.02 -2.48
N THR A 184 16.00 -2.92 -1.49
CA THR A 184 14.63 -3.42 -1.65
C THR A 184 13.98 -2.76 -2.88
N LEU A 185 13.43 -3.57 -3.78
CA LEU A 185 12.73 -3.08 -4.96
C LEU A 185 11.23 -3.07 -4.68
N MET A 186 10.59 -1.94 -4.96
CA MET A 186 9.14 -1.78 -4.86
C MET A 186 8.49 -1.86 -6.25
N ILE A 187 7.41 -2.64 -6.35
CA ILE A 187 6.64 -2.85 -7.59
C ILE A 187 5.20 -2.40 -7.37
N ASP A 188 4.74 -1.47 -8.20
CA ASP A 188 3.37 -0.96 -8.18
C ASP A 188 2.41 -1.91 -8.93
N GLY A 189 1.14 -1.90 -8.52
CA GLY A 189 0.08 -2.57 -9.27
C GLY A 189 -0.08 -1.99 -10.69
N SER A 190 -0.63 -2.81 -11.60
CA SER A 190 -1.08 -2.30 -12.90
C SER A 190 -2.32 -1.41 -12.74
N THR A 191 -2.85 -0.91 -13.85
CA THR A 191 -4.09 -0.11 -13.85
C THR A 191 -3.89 1.16 -13.02
N TRP A 192 -2.82 1.89 -13.31
CA TRP A 192 -2.45 3.08 -12.56
C TRP A 192 -2.31 2.79 -11.05
N GLY A 193 -1.59 1.72 -10.69
CA GLY A 193 -1.36 1.32 -9.30
C GLY A 193 -2.56 0.65 -8.59
N GLN A 194 -3.77 0.73 -9.14
CA GLN A 194 -5.01 0.34 -8.44
C GLN A 194 -5.30 -1.16 -8.41
N ASN A 195 -4.64 -1.96 -9.26
CA ASN A 195 -4.97 -3.38 -9.39
C ASN A 195 -4.29 -4.24 -8.32
N ILE A 196 -4.77 -4.21 -7.08
CA ILE A 196 -4.22 -5.06 -5.99
C ILE A 196 -4.29 -6.55 -6.31
N ASN A 197 -5.30 -6.98 -7.07
CA ASN A 197 -5.50 -8.37 -7.47
C ASN A 197 -4.32 -8.92 -8.30
N ILE A 198 -3.67 -8.09 -9.14
CA ILE A 198 -2.48 -8.52 -9.89
C ILE A 198 -1.26 -8.70 -8.99
N LEU A 199 -1.16 -7.90 -7.93
CA LEU A 199 -0.09 -8.01 -6.93
C LEU A 199 -0.27 -9.28 -6.10
N GLN A 200 -1.50 -9.56 -5.66
CA GLN A 200 -1.85 -10.79 -4.95
C GLN A 200 -1.60 -12.03 -5.84
N SER A 201 -2.00 -12.00 -7.11
CA SER A 201 -1.85 -13.17 -7.99
C SER A 201 -0.42 -13.41 -8.44
N CYS A 202 0.35 -12.36 -8.74
CA CYS A 202 1.69 -12.46 -9.33
C CYS A 202 2.82 -12.35 -8.30
N GLY A 203 2.57 -11.69 -7.16
CA GLY A 203 3.58 -11.35 -6.15
C GLY A 203 4.38 -12.56 -5.65
N PRO A 204 3.75 -13.70 -5.27
CA PRO A 204 4.50 -14.88 -4.84
C PRO A 204 5.49 -15.41 -5.88
N ALA A 205 5.14 -15.37 -7.17
CA ALA A 205 6.03 -15.80 -8.25
C ALA A 205 7.18 -14.80 -8.46
N LEU A 206 6.91 -13.49 -8.37
CA LEU A 206 7.93 -12.45 -8.47
C LEU A 206 8.93 -12.50 -7.32
N ILE A 207 8.47 -12.70 -6.08
CA ILE A 207 9.36 -12.88 -4.90
C ILE A 207 10.30 -14.06 -5.14
N GLN A 208 9.78 -15.18 -5.66
CA GLN A 208 10.59 -16.37 -5.93
C GLN A 208 11.58 -16.16 -7.08
N ALA A 209 11.25 -15.27 -8.02
CA ALA A 209 12.08 -14.96 -9.18
C ALA A 209 13.19 -13.94 -8.87
N ASP A 210 13.03 -13.08 -7.86
CA ASP A 210 14.10 -12.20 -7.37
C ASP A 210 15.21 -13.04 -6.71
N PRO A 211 16.46 -13.03 -7.22
CA PRO A 211 17.58 -13.73 -6.59
C PRO A 211 17.83 -13.32 -5.14
N ASN A 212 17.47 -12.09 -4.78
CA ASN A 212 17.64 -11.57 -3.42
C ASN A 212 16.39 -11.83 -2.56
N HIS A 213 15.25 -12.26 -3.12
CA HIS A 213 13.98 -12.37 -2.39
C HIS A 213 13.58 -11.08 -1.63
N ASN A 214 13.92 -9.91 -2.18
CA ASN A 214 13.83 -8.63 -1.50
C ASN A 214 12.93 -7.64 -2.26
N LEU A 215 11.67 -8.05 -2.46
CA LEU A 215 10.62 -7.28 -3.14
C LEU A 215 9.54 -6.81 -2.17
N LEU A 216 9.11 -5.56 -2.35
CA LEU A 216 7.96 -4.93 -1.70
C LEU A 216 6.91 -4.59 -2.78
N PHE A 217 5.63 -4.74 -2.49
CA PHE A 217 4.55 -4.42 -3.44
C PHE A 217 3.78 -3.19 -2.99
N SER A 218 3.36 -2.36 -3.93
CA SER A 218 2.65 -1.10 -3.68
C SER A 218 1.31 -1.07 -4.41
N VAL A 219 0.23 -0.83 -3.68
CA VAL A 219 -1.09 -0.53 -4.24
C VAL A 219 -1.38 0.96 -4.09
N HIS A 220 -1.96 1.58 -5.12
CA HIS A 220 -2.44 2.96 -5.06
C HIS A 220 -3.97 2.94 -4.96
N MET A 221 -4.49 3.24 -3.78
CA MET A 221 -5.91 3.09 -3.48
C MET A 221 -6.73 4.32 -3.91
N TRP A 222 -6.64 4.66 -5.19
CA TRP A 222 -7.48 5.65 -5.87
C TRP A 222 -8.88 5.08 -6.12
N TRP A 223 -9.57 4.64 -5.05
CA TRP A 223 -10.82 3.87 -5.09
C TRP A 223 -12.03 4.68 -4.63
N PRO A 224 -12.54 5.64 -5.44
CA PRO A 224 -13.65 6.49 -5.05
C PRO A 224 -15.00 5.75 -5.15
N TYR A 225 -15.97 6.19 -4.35
CA TYR A 225 -17.32 5.61 -4.34
C TYR A 225 -18.02 5.65 -5.70
N MET A 226 -17.73 6.65 -6.54
CA MET A 226 -18.31 6.82 -7.88
C MET A 226 -17.97 5.67 -8.84
N TYR A 227 -16.89 4.93 -8.58
CA TYR A 227 -16.51 3.74 -9.35
C TYR A 227 -17.01 2.43 -8.71
N GLY A 228 -17.86 2.54 -7.68
CA GLY A 228 -18.47 1.40 -7.01
C GLY A 228 -17.63 0.81 -5.88
N HIS A 229 -16.50 1.44 -5.56
CA HIS A 229 -15.64 0.98 -4.46
C HIS A 229 -16.27 1.22 -3.10
N THR A 230 -15.83 0.47 -2.09
CA THR A 230 -16.38 0.59 -0.73
C THR A 230 -15.29 0.50 0.34
N ALA A 231 -15.60 0.99 1.55
CA ALA A 231 -14.74 0.78 2.71
C ALA A 231 -14.56 -0.72 3.03
N GLN A 232 -15.57 -1.56 2.76
CA GLN A 232 -15.45 -3.00 2.99
C GLN A 232 -14.48 -3.65 2.01
N GLU A 233 -14.44 -3.20 0.76
CA GLU A 233 -13.47 -3.68 -0.24
C GLU A 233 -12.02 -3.40 0.21
N VAL A 234 -11.74 -2.21 0.75
CA VAL A 234 -10.43 -1.90 1.37
C VAL A 234 -10.08 -2.90 2.47
N ILE A 235 -11.03 -3.21 3.36
CA ILE A 235 -10.84 -4.15 4.46
C ILE A 235 -10.53 -5.55 3.93
N ASP A 236 -11.33 -6.03 2.97
CA ASP A 236 -11.23 -7.38 2.44
C ASP A 236 -9.89 -7.57 1.71
N GLU A 237 -9.50 -6.63 0.84
CA GLU A 237 -8.28 -6.70 0.04
C GLU A 237 -6.98 -6.60 0.87
N LEU A 238 -6.99 -5.77 1.93
CA LEU A 238 -5.87 -5.71 2.87
C LEU A 238 -5.76 -6.99 3.71
N ASN A 239 -6.89 -7.57 4.15
CA ASN A 239 -6.88 -8.84 4.89
C ASN A 239 -6.41 -10.00 4.01
N GLU A 240 -6.88 -10.10 2.76
CA GLU A 240 -6.42 -11.11 1.80
C GLU A 240 -4.89 -11.04 1.62
N SER A 241 -4.35 -9.84 1.45
CA SER A 241 -2.90 -9.63 1.32
C SER A 241 -2.12 -10.10 2.56
N VAL A 242 -2.68 -9.93 3.76
CA VAL A 242 -2.10 -10.45 5.02
C VAL A 242 -2.18 -11.98 5.08
N GLU A 243 -3.32 -12.58 4.73
CA GLU A 243 -3.51 -14.04 4.69
C GLU A 243 -2.54 -14.72 3.70
N MET A 244 -2.21 -14.02 2.62
CA MET A 244 -1.23 -14.45 1.62
C MET A 244 0.22 -14.24 2.04
N ASN A 245 0.46 -13.57 3.18
CA ASN A 245 1.79 -13.14 3.61
C ASN A 245 2.53 -12.28 2.55
N LEU A 246 1.78 -11.43 1.84
CA LEU A 246 2.31 -10.54 0.80
C LEU A 246 2.92 -9.27 1.43
N PRO A 247 4.19 -8.91 1.12
CA PRO A 247 4.80 -7.66 1.58
C PRO A 247 4.18 -6.48 0.83
N LEU A 248 3.20 -5.83 1.45
CA LEU A 248 2.40 -4.77 0.84
C LEU A 248 2.58 -3.44 1.56
N VAL A 249 2.57 -2.34 0.79
CA VAL A 249 2.37 -0.96 1.24
C VAL A 249 1.24 -0.32 0.42
N VAL A 250 0.47 0.58 1.01
CA VAL A 250 -0.39 1.49 0.23
C VAL A 250 0.46 2.69 -0.17
N GLY A 251 1.03 2.67 -1.38
CA GLY A 251 2.02 3.66 -1.83
C GLY A 251 1.44 5.02 -2.21
N GLU A 252 0.14 5.06 -2.53
CA GLU A 252 -0.60 6.31 -2.75
C GLU A 252 -2.08 6.16 -2.34
N PHE A 253 -2.63 7.24 -1.81
CA PHE A 253 -4.07 7.45 -1.64
C PHE A 253 -4.34 8.95 -1.39
N GLY A 254 -5.54 9.40 -1.74
CA GLY A 254 -6.07 10.74 -1.42
C GLY A 254 -7.37 10.65 -0.62
N HIS A 255 -7.92 11.79 -0.19
CA HIS A 255 -9.26 11.82 0.43
C HIS A 255 -10.41 11.82 -0.58
N GLU A 256 -10.15 12.26 -1.81
CA GLU A 256 -11.12 12.28 -2.90
C GLU A 256 -10.45 12.29 -4.27
N TRP A 257 -11.19 11.89 -5.30
CA TRP A 257 -10.79 11.88 -6.71
C TRP A 257 -11.29 13.13 -7.46
N GLU A 258 -12.47 13.61 -7.06
CA GLU A 258 -13.08 14.87 -7.51
C GLU A 258 -13.87 15.46 -6.33
N GLU A 259 -14.08 16.78 -6.33
CA GLU A 259 -14.77 17.53 -5.27
C GLU A 259 -16.30 17.24 -5.25
N SER A 260 -16.67 15.99 -4.97
CA SER A 260 -18.05 15.50 -4.90
C SER A 260 -18.17 14.38 -3.85
N GLU A 261 -19.37 14.20 -3.28
CA GLU A 261 -19.58 13.15 -2.26
C GLU A 261 -19.31 11.74 -2.81
N GLN A 262 -19.52 11.52 -4.11
CA GLN A 262 -19.21 10.27 -4.78
C GLN A 262 -17.73 10.17 -5.18
N GLY A 263 -17.03 11.30 -5.34
CA GLY A 263 -15.59 11.35 -5.58
C GLY A 263 -14.75 10.99 -4.36
N LYS A 264 -15.32 10.97 -3.15
CA LYS A 264 -14.60 10.60 -1.92
C LYS A 264 -14.01 9.19 -1.97
N ILE A 265 -12.85 9.06 -1.36
CA ILE A 265 -12.11 7.82 -1.16
C ILE A 265 -12.19 7.46 0.35
N PRO A 266 -12.36 6.19 0.73
CA PRO A 266 -12.44 5.75 2.13
C PRO A 266 -11.09 5.79 2.86
N TYR A 267 -10.37 6.91 2.81
CA TYR A 267 -8.99 7.05 3.28
C TYR A 267 -8.80 6.84 4.79
N GLU A 268 -9.80 7.19 5.61
CA GLU A 268 -9.81 6.88 7.04
C GLU A 268 -9.75 5.36 7.29
N THR A 269 -10.52 4.59 6.53
CA THR A 269 -10.51 3.11 6.58
C THR A 269 -9.16 2.56 6.11
N ILE A 270 -8.56 3.15 5.07
CA ILE A 270 -7.22 2.79 4.58
C ILE A 270 -6.20 2.93 5.71
N MET A 271 -6.14 4.11 6.35
CA MET A 271 -5.20 4.38 7.45
C MET A 271 -5.43 3.45 8.65
N GLU A 272 -6.69 3.28 9.07
CA GLU A 272 -7.08 2.41 10.18
C GLU A 272 -6.65 0.95 9.96
N TYR A 273 -6.98 0.39 8.80
CA TYR A 273 -6.70 -1.02 8.54
C TYR A 273 -5.23 -1.26 8.18
N CYS A 274 -4.55 -0.30 7.57
CA CYS A 274 -3.10 -0.33 7.44
C CYS A 274 -2.44 -0.44 8.83
N ALA A 275 -2.83 0.42 9.78
CA ALA A 275 -2.32 0.37 11.15
C ALA A 275 -2.63 -0.96 11.86
N LYS A 276 -3.90 -1.42 11.84
CA LYS A 276 -4.31 -2.68 12.49
C LYS A 276 -3.59 -3.90 11.92
N LEU A 277 -3.32 -3.89 10.61
CA LEU A 277 -2.72 -5.00 9.90
C LEU A 277 -1.19 -4.89 9.80
N ASN A 278 -0.56 -3.86 10.36
CA ASN A 278 0.88 -3.59 10.20
C ASN A 278 1.29 -3.50 8.71
N ILE A 279 0.49 -2.81 7.91
CA ILE A 279 0.76 -2.43 6.52
C ILE A 279 1.10 -0.94 6.51
N GLY A 280 2.13 -0.55 5.76
CA GLY A 280 2.51 0.86 5.63
C GLY A 280 1.55 1.63 4.71
N TYR A 281 1.49 2.95 4.86
CA TYR A 281 0.81 3.84 3.94
C TYR A 281 1.64 5.09 3.64
N ILE A 282 1.46 5.65 2.44
CA ILE A 282 2.14 6.86 1.99
C ILE A 282 1.10 7.76 1.30
N ALA A 283 0.75 8.88 1.93
CA ALA A 283 -0.35 9.74 1.47
C ALA A 283 0.06 10.63 0.30
N TRP A 284 -0.89 10.99 -0.57
CA TRP A 284 -0.67 11.88 -1.73
C TRP A 284 -1.37 13.23 -1.55
N SER A 285 -0.69 14.39 -1.61
CA SER A 285 0.78 14.57 -1.59
C SER A 285 1.21 15.89 -0.94
N TRP A 286 2.48 15.96 -0.52
CA TRP A 286 3.06 17.14 0.12
C TRP A 286 3.35 18.27 -0.88
N GLY A 287 3.02 19.51 -0.48
CA GLY A 287 3.26 20.70 -1.29
C GLY A 287 2.15 20.99 -2.30
N PRO A 288 2.14 22.20 -2.89
CA PRO A 288 1.41 22.46 -4.11
C PRO A 288 2.05 21.71 -5.27
N GLY A 289 1.24 21.21 -6.19
CA GLY A 289 1.74 20.55 -7.40
C GLY A 289 0.67 19.83 -8.19
N ASN A 290 -0.44 19.47 -7.54
CA ASN A 290 -1.54 18.79 -8.21
C ASN A 290 -2.31 19.78 -9.11
N ASN A 291 -2.31 19.53 -10.41
CA ASN A 291 -3.05 20.32 -11.39
C ASN A 291 -3.77 19.39 -12.38
N PRO A 292 -5.11 19.42 -12.48
CA PRO A 292 -6.04 20.38 -11.85
C PRO A 292 -6.47 20.05 -10.41
N GLN A 293 -6.07 18.90 -9.86
CA GLN A 293 -6.58 18.37 -8.58
C GLN A 293 -5.92 19.01 -7.34
N THR A 294 -5.89 20.35 -7.26
CA THR A 294 -5.25 21.10 -6.15
C THR A 294 -5.78 20.74 -4.76
N PHE A 295 -6.98 20.17 -4.65
CA PHE A 295 -7.51 19.66 -3.39
C PHE A 295 -6.63 18.54 -2.79
N LEU A 296 -5.87 17.80 -3.60
CA LEU A 296 -4.93 16.77 -3.13
C LEU A 296 -3.65 17.31 -2.49
N ASP A 297 -3.35 18.60 -2.66
CA ASP A 297 -2.18 19.24 -2.03
C ASP A 297 -2.38 19.26 -0.51
N MET A 298 -1.46 18.68 0.27
CA MET A 298 -1.58 18.65 1.74
C MET A 298 -1.23 19.99 2.40
N THR A 299 -0.46 20.83 1.70
CA THR A 299 0.04 22.13 2.18
C THR A 299 -0.04 23.16 1.06
N THR A 300 -0.27 24.43 1.40
CA THR A 300 -0.39 25.47 0.36
C THR A 300 0.94 25.96 -0.22
N ASP A 301 2.04 25.81 0.51
CA ASP A 301 3.36 26.35 0.15
C ASP A 301 4.53 25.40 0.50
N SER A 302 4.25 24.09 0.65
CA SER A 302 5.20 23.07 1.08
C SER A 302 5.74 23.21 2.50
N THR A 303 5.18 24.10 3.33
CA THR A 303 5.57 24.24 4.74
C THR A 303 4.59 23.54 5.68
N PHE A 304 5.10 23.09 6.84
CA PHE A 304 4.31 22.38 7.84
C PHE A 304 3.16 23.23 8.40
N ASP A 305 3.40 24.53 8.58
CA ASP A 305 2.43 25.44 9.19
C ASP A 305 1.23 25.72 8.28
N THR A 306 1.30 25.33 6.99
CA THR A 306 0.20 25.50 6.03
C THR A 306 -0.53 24.21 5.67
N LEU A 307 -0.42 23.17 6.50
CA LEU A 307 -1.24 21.97 6.37
C LEU A 307 -2.73 22.33 6.28
N ASN A 308 -3.39 21.86 5.24
CA ASN A 308 -4.84 22.01 5.09
C ASN A 308 -5.58 20.96 5.94
N ALA A 309 -6.91 20.86 5.80
CA ALA A 309 -7.72 19.92 6.58
C ALA A 309 -7.30 18.46 6.35
N TYR A 310 -7.14 18.04 5.10
CA TYR A 310 -6.70 16.68 4.73
C TYR A 310 -5.29 16.39 5.27
N GLY A 311 -4.34 17.29 5.03
CA GLY A 311 -2.96 17.16 5.52
C GLY A 311 -2.89 17.10 7.05
N THR A 312 -3.66 17.94 7.74
CA THR A 312 -3.73 17.95 9.21
C THR A 312 -4.24 16.63 9.77
N GLU A 313 -5.25 16.04 9.13
CA GLU A 313 -5.83 14.77 9.58
C GLU A 313 -4.87 13.59 9.41
N VAL A 314 -4.29 13.46 8.22
CA VAL A 314 -3.35 12.39 7.89
C VAL A 314 -2.06 12.50 8.71
N CYS A 315 -1.52 13.71 8.87
CA CYS A 315 -0.24 13.90 9.53
C CYS A 315 -0.35 13.94 11.06
N LEU A 316 -1.41 14.55 11.61
CA LEU A 316 -1.43 14.95 13.03
C LEU A 316 -2.60 14.37 13.82
N THR A 317 -3.85 14.60 13.40
CA THR A 317 -5.00 14.49 14.32
C THR A 317 -5.66 13.12 14.36
N SER A 318 -5.72 12.38 13.25
CA SER A 318 -6.28 11.02 13.21
C SER A 318 -5.61 10.11 14.26
N ASP A 319 -6.34 9.15 14.84
CA ASP A 319 -5.73 8.14 15.73
C ASP A 319 -4.74 7.23 15.01
N TYR A 320 -4.82 7.20 13.69
CA TYR A 320 -3.93 6.48 12.80
C TYR A 320 -3.05 7.44 12.00
N SER A 321 -2.78 8.64 12.51
CA SER A 321 -1.95 9.64 11.83
C SER A 321 -0.47 9.28 11.82
N ILE A 322 0.27 9.90 10.90
CA ILE A 322 1.73 9.72 10.78
C ILE A 322 2.42 10.04 12.12
N GLN A 323 2.08 11.16 12.77
CA GLN A 323 2.70 11.56 14.03
C GLN A 323 2.49 10.54 15.17
N LYS A 324 1.37 9.82 15.15
CA LYS A 324 1.05 8.82 16.20
C LYS A 324 1.63 7.43 15.90
N LEU A 325 1.78 7.07 14.63
CA LEU A 325 2.17 5.72 14.21
C LEU A 325 3.63 5.60 13.77
N ALA A 326 4.16 6.62 13.08
CA ALA A 326 5.47 6.55 12.47
C ALA A 326 6.58 6.43 13.52
N LYS A 327 7.43 5.42 13.32
CA LYS A 327 8.68 5.26 14.05
C LYS A 327 9.83 5.26 13.05
N ARG A 328 10.75 6.20 13.19
CA ARG A 328 12.04 6.16 12.49
C ARG A 328 12.87 5.07 13.13
N PRO A 329 13.35 4.08 12.37
CA PRO A 329 14.20 3.03 12.95
C PRO A 329 15.53 3.64 13.41
N ASP A 330 16.21 2.97 14.34
CA ASP A 330 17.46 3.49 14.93
C ASP A 330 18.56 3.66 13.87
N SER A 331 18.55 2.81 12.85
CA SER A 331 19.40 2.93 11.65
C SER A 331 19.23 4.25 10.93
N MET A 332 18.06 4.89 11.05
CA MET A 332 17.75 6.17 10.42
C MET A 332 18.03 7.39 11.33
N LEU A 333 18.28 7.19 12.61
CA LEU A 333 18.61 8.27 13.56
C LEU A 333 20.12 8.45 13.75
N THR A 334 20.91 7.50 13.25
CA THR A 334 22.36 7.46 13.35
C THR A 334 22.99 7.34 11.96
N ASN A 335 24.31 7.46 11.85
CA ASN A 335 25.08 7.24 10.62
C ASN A 335 24.66 8.16 9.46
N LEU A 336 24.42 9.44 9.74
CA LEU A 336 23.89 10.38 8.76
C LEU A 336 24.98 10.80 7.76
N PRO A 337 24.70 10.75 6.45
CA PRO A 337 25.61 11.27 5.45
C PRO A 337 25.74 12.80 5.58
N PRO A 338 26.90 13.38 5.26
CA PRO A 338 27.05 14.83 5.18
C PRO A 338 26.09 15.39 4.11
N LYS A 339 25.24 16.34 4.51
CA LYS A 339 24.40 17.09 3.57
C LYS A 339 25.25 18.16 2.88
N MET A 340 25.44 18.05 1.57
CA MET A 340 26.19 19.05 0.81
C MET A 340 25.57 20.45 1.00
N PRO A 341 26.37 21.46 1.38
CA PRO A 341 25.88 22.84 1.44
C PRO A 341 25.52 23.35 0.05
N SER A 342 24.62 24.35 0.00
CA SER A 342 24.33 25.07 -1.23
C SER A 342 25.56 25.86 -1.67
N GLU A 343 25.78 25.93 -2.98
CA GLU A 343 26.87 26.73 -3.53
C GLU A 343 26.61 28.21 -3.22
N PRO A 344 27.58 28.93 -2.62
CA PRO A 344 27.39 30.34 -2.31
C PRO A 344 27.35 31.19 -3.60
N LEU A 345 27.03 32.47 -3.43
CA LEU A 345 27.16 33.43 -4.53
C LEU A 345 28.62 33.51 -5.05
N PRO A 346 28.82 34.01 -6.29
CA PRO A 346 30.16 34.13 -6.86
C PRO A 346 31.19 34.80 -5.94
N TYR A 347 32.45 34.33 -6.01
CA TYR A 347 33.55 34.90 -5.24
C TYR A 347 33.72 36.41 -5.45
N GLY A 348 34.28 37.10 -4.46
CA GLY A 348 34.42 38.56 -4.49
C GLY A 348 33.17 39.32 -4.02
N ASN A 349 32.24 38.65 -3.34
CA ASN A 349 31.08 39.27 -2.73
C ASN A 349 31.50 40.24 -1.60
N LEU A 350 31.39 41.55 -1.84
CA LEU A 350 31.74 42.59 -0.86
C LEU A 350 30.78 42.63 0.34
N ALA A 351 29.60 42.03 0.21
CA ALA A 351 28.60 41.95 1.27
C ALA A 351 28.79 40.75 2.20
N GLU A 352 29.60 39.75 1.84
CA GLU A 352 29.80 38.53 2.63
C GLU A 352 30.28 38.85 4.05
N GLY A 353 29.59 38.30 5.06
CA GLY A 353 29.88 38.47 6.48
C GLY A 353 29.74 39.90 7.00
N LYS A 354 29.14 40.82 6.22
CA LYS A 354 28.94 42.22 6.64
C LYS A 354 27.75 42.38 7.58
N MET A 355 27.75 43.47 8.33
CA MET A 355 26.63 43.78 9.23
C MET A 355 25.41 44.21 8.43
N VAL A 356 24.25 43.66 8.80
CA VAL A 356 22.97 43.94 8.15
C VAL A 356 21.95 44.46 9.16
N THR A 357 21.16 45.45 8.75
CA THR A 357 19.99 45.95 9.48
C THR A 357 18.75 45.81 8.61
N GLY A 358 17.69 45.22 9.16
CA GLY A 358 16.38 45.12 8.51
C GLY A 358 15.37 46.07 9.12
N SER A 359 14.34 46.45 8.36
CA SER A 359 13.22 47.25 8.85
C SER A 359 12.28 46.49 9.78
N SER A 360 12.17 45.17 9.58
CA SER A 360 11.34 44.26 10.36
C SER A 360 11.85 42.81 10.21
N VAL A 361 11.26 41.92 11.02
CA VAL A 361 11.51 40.48 10.99
C VAL A 361 10.16 39.75 11.13
N GLU A 362 9.94 38.71 10.33
CA GLU A 362 8.74 37.87 10.36
C GLU A 362 8.62 37.13 11.71
N SER A 363 9.69 36.44 12.10
CA SER A 363 9.81 35.74 13.39
C SER A 363 11.29 35.36 13.67
N THR A 364 11.59 34.82 14.85
CA THR A 364 12.94 34.36 15.22
C THR A 364 13.47 33.33 14.23
N GLY A 365 14.71 33.51 13.77
CA GLY A 365 15.35 32.66 12.75
C GLY A 365 15.36 33.26 11.35
N TYR A 366 14.66 34.38 11.12
CA TYR A 366 14.60 35.10 9.84
C TYR A 366 15.26 36.49 9.88
N GLU A 367 16.31 36.63 10.68
CA GLU A 367 17.00 37.89 10.91
C GLU A 367 17.69 38.44 9.65
N ALA A 368 17.87 39.76 9.61
CA ALA A 368 18.47 40.45 8.47
C ALA A 368 19.89 39.99 8.12
N ALA A 369 20.64 39.48 9.11
CA ALA A 369 22.01 38.99 8.93
C ALA A 369 22.11 37.81 7.94
N ASN A 370 21.01 37.05 7.79
CA ASN A 370 20.95 35.89 6.89
C ASN A 370 21.20 36.28 5.42
N VAL A 371 20.96 37.53 4.99
CA VAL A 371 21.19 37.92 3.58
C VAL A 371 22.65 38.08 3.18
N THR A 372 23.59 37.89 4.11
CA THR A 372 25.03 38.07 3.91
C THR A 372 25.87 36.96 4.54
N ASP A 373 25.22 35.90 5.01
CA ASP A 373 25.92 34.85 5.75
C ASP A 373 26.60 33.83 4.82
N GLY A 374 26.32 33.88 3.52
CA GLY A 374 26.86 32.98 2.51
C GLY A 374 26.19 31.61 2.49
N ASP A 375 25.02 31.45 3.13
CA ASP A 375 24.24 30.22 3.18
C ASP A 375 22.87 30.41 2.52
N LEU A 376 22.68 29.85 1.32
CA LEU A 376 21.41 29.95 0.61
C LEU A 376 20.25 29.16 1.26
N ASN A 377 20.49 28.47 2.38
CA ASN A 377 19.44 27.79 3.16
C ASN A 377 18.86 28.64 4.28
N THR A 378 19.48 29.77 4.63
CA THR A 378 18.93 30.74 5.57
C THR A 378 18.29 31.89 4.79
N ARG A 379 17.36 32.62 5.41
CA ARG A 379 16.71 33.76 4.75
C ARG A 379 16.37 34.85 5.73
N TRP A 380 16.43 36.10 5.28
CA TRP A 380 15.72 37.19 5.96
C TRP A 380 14.27 37.21 5.48
N ALA A 381 13.35 37.46 6.40
CA ALA A 381 11.94 37.63 6.10
C ALA A 381 11.39 38.87 6.82
N SER A 382 10.70 39.75 6.10
CA SER A 382 10.05 40.92 6.68
C SER A 382 8.65 40.59 7.19
N THR A 383 8.04 41.51 7.95
CA THR A 383 6.59 41.49 8.15
C THR A 383 5.86 41.71 6.82
N ASN A 384 4.60 41.28 6.75
CA ASN A 384 3.73 41.40 5.55
C ASN A 384 3.14 42.82 5.37
N THR A 385 4.00 43.84 5.45
CA THR A 385 3.66 45.26 5.27
C THR A 385 4.56 45.92 4.23
N ASP A 386 4.09 47.01 3.62
CA ASP A 386 4.88 47.83 2.70
C ASP A 386 5.03 49.26 3.24
N PRO A 387 6.21 49.89 3.11
CA PRO A 387 7.48 49.34 2.62
C PRO A 387 8.25 48.56 3.69
N ASN A 388 9.18 47.71 3.26
CA ASN A 388 10.19 47.08 4.11
C ASN A 388 11.55 47.06 3.39
N TRP A 389 12.65 47.02 4.12
CA TRP A 389 14.01 47.12 3.57
C TRP A 389 15.03 46.32 4.37
N VAL A 390 16.12 45.95 3.69
CA VAL A 390 17.31 45.33 4.29
C VAL A 390 18.56 46.05 3.81
N CYS A 391 19.40 46.46 4.74
CA CYS A 391 20.55 47.35 4.53
C CYS A 391 21.84 46.69 5.00
N ILE A 392 22.85 46.69 4.13
CA ILE A 392 24.17 46.13 4.36
C ILE A 392 25.17 47.28 4.56
N ASP A 393 25.97 47.23 5.63
CA ASP A 393 27.13 48.11 5.86
C ASP A 393 28.40 47.45 5.33
N LEU A 394 28.93 47.92 4.20
CA LEU A 394 30.16 47.41 3.59
C LEU A 394 31.43 47.76 4.41
N GLY A 395 31.29 48.55 5.48
CA GLY A 395 32.35 48.97 6.40
C GLY A 395 33.13 50.22 5.92
N ALA A 396 33.20 50.44 4.61
CA ALA A 396 33.79 51.62 3.99
C ALA A 396 33.09 51.94 2.66
N LYS A 397 33.31 53.14 2.12
CA LYS A 397 32.79 53.51 0.80
C LYS A 397 33.44 52.65 -0.28
N LYS A 398 32.63 52.01 -1.11
CA LYS A 398 33.03 51.14 -2.23
C LYS A 398 32.39 51.60 -3.54
N GLU A 399 33.09 51.39 -4.65
CA GLU A 399 32.52 51.49 -6.01
C GLU A 399 31.78 50.18 -6.33
N LEU A 400 30.55 50.28 -6.82
CA LEU A 400 29.64 49.16 -7.03
C LEU A 400 29.26 49.06 -8.50
N SER A 401 29.41 47.87 -9.08
CA SER A 401 29.08 47.56 -10.48
C SER A 401 27.93 46.57 -10.65
N LYS A 402 27.66 45.74 -9.63
CA LYS A 402 26.60 44.72 -9.69
C LYS A 402 26.08 44.39 -8.29
N MET A 403 24.79 44.09 -8.21
CA MET A 403 24.16 43.45 -7.06
C MET A 403 23.41 42.20 -7.54
N ILE A 404 23.48 41.12 -6.77
CA ILE A 404 22.71 39.90 -6.99
C ILE A 404 21.76 39.77 -5.79
N ILE A 405 20.48 39.50 -6.05
CA ILE A 405 19.51 39.19 -5.00
C ILE A 405 18.95 37.80 -5.29
N VAL A 406 19.06 36.90 -4.31
CA VAL A 406 18.42 35.58 -4.36
C VAL A 406 17.15 35.65 -3.54
N TRP A 407 16.02 35.84 -4.21
CA TRP A 407 14.71 35.87 -3.58
C TRP A 407 14.21 34.46 -3.29
N GLU A 408 13.43 34.34 -2.22
CA GLU A 408 12.51 33.22 -2.01
C GLU A 408 11.20 33.47 -2.81
N ALA A 409 10.20 32.57 -2.73
CA ALA A 409 8.91 32.76 -3.41
C ALA A 409 8.19 34.08 -3.01
N ALA A 410 8.43 34.59 -1.79
CA ALA A 410 7.90 35.87 -1.32
C ALA A 410 8.80 37.07 -1.72
N TYR A 411 8.80 37.43 -3.00
CA TYR A 411 9.65 38.48 -3.57
C TYR A 411 8.97 39.87 -3.72
N ALA A 412 9.77 40.89 -4.04
CA ALA A 412 9.30 42.23 -4.35
C ALA A 412 8.93 42.41 -5.83
N SER A 413 7.69 42.79 -6.12
CA SER A 413 7.26 43.18 -7.48
C SER A 413 7.68 44.61 -7.83
N GLN A 414 7.86 45.48 -6.83
CA GLN A 414 8.46 46.81 -7.01
C GLN A 414 9.46 47.08 -5.89
N TYR A 415 10.67 47.50 -6.24
CA TYR A 415 11.73 47.81 -5.29
C TYR A 415 12.75 48.80 -5.86
N ARG A 416 13.57 49.33 -4.95
CA ARG A 416 14.73 50.16 -5.28
C ARG A 416 15.99 49.59 -4.65
N ILE A 417 17.11 49.74 -5.34
CA ILE A 417 18.43 49.60 -4.71
C ILE A 417 18.92 51.01 -4.42
N GLN A 418 19.26 51.26 -3.16
CA GLN A 418 19.72 52.56 -2.72
C GLN A 418 21.12 52.46 -2.10
N VAL A 419 21.92 53.49 -2.30
CA VAL A 419 23.26 53.63 -1.71
C VAL A 419 23.34 54.85 -0.81
N SER A 420 24.22 54.81 0.19
CA SER A 420 24.48 55.91 1.11
C SER A 420 25.94 55.89 1.60
N ASP A 421 26.50 57.08 1.84
CA ASP A 421 27.80 57.22 2.50
C ASP A 421 27.68 57.23 4.04
N ASP A 422 26.52 57.64 4.58
CA ASP A 422 26.31 57.91 6.01
C ASP A 422 25.21 57.05 6.67
N GLY A 423 24.47 56.27 5.88
CA GLY A 423 23.37 55.40 6.34
C GLY A 423 22.03 56.13 6.56
N THR A 424 21.97 57.44 6.33
CA THR A 424 20.81 58.29 6.57
C THR A 424 20.32 59.03 5.32
N THR A 425 21.24 59.46 4.45
CA THR A 425 20.97 60.14 3.18
C THR A 425 21.11 59.13 2.04
N TRP A 426 20.01 58.85 1.33
CA TRP A 426 19.94 57.76 0.35
C TRP A 426 19.80 58.29 -1.08
N THR A 427 20.51 57.65 -2.01
CA THR A 427 20.37 57.88 -3.47
C THR A 427 19.88 56.59 -4.14
N ASP A 428 18.87 56.70 -5.01
CA ASP A 428 18.39 55.58 -5.81
C ASP A 428 19.43 55.21 -6.88
N ALA A 429 20.04 54.03 -6.76
CA ALA A 429 20.98 53.49 -7.75
C ALA A 429 20.26 52.62 -8.81
N TYR A 430 19.12 52.03 -8.44
CA TYR A 430 18.27 51.25 -9.34
C TYR A 430 16.81 51.31 -8.88
N ILE A 431 15.88 51.28 -9.83
CA ILE A 431 14.43 51.26 -9.58
C ILE A 431 13.78 50.28 -10.56
N THR A 432 12.94 49.38 -10.05
CA THR A 432 12.10 48.51 -10.87
C THR A 432 10.65 48.51 -10.38
N TYR A 433 9.73 48.36 -11.33
CA TYR A 433 8.28 48.24 -11.10
C TYR A 433 7.74 46.87 -11.52
N SER A 434 8.63 45.96 -11.90
CA SER A 434 8.29 44.63 -12.40
C SER A 434 9.40 43.64 -12.02
N GLY A 435 9.71 43.57 -10.71
CA GLY A 435 10.59 42.56 -10.14
C GLY A 435 10.08 41.16 -10.46
N LYS A 436 11.01 40.22 -10.64
CA LYS A 436 10.71 38.88 -11.16
C LYS A 436 10.82 37.80 -10.08
N GLY A 437 11.52 38.07 -8.98
CA GLY A 437 11.86 37.04 -7.99
C GLY A 437 12.93 36.09 -8.52
N GLY A 438 13.15 34.99 -7.80
CA GLY A 438 14.28 34.09 -8.07
C GLY A 438 15.63 34.80 -7.90
N THR A 439 16.61 34.48 -8.74
CA THR A 439 17.89 35.22 -8.75
C THR A 439 17.82 36.41 -9.72
N GLU A 440 17.92 37.62 -9.19
CA GLU A 440 17.98 38.86 -9.98
C GLU A 440 19.40 39.43 -9.95
N GLU A 441 20.04 39.55 -11.12
CA GLU A 441 21.29 40.29 -11.30
C GLU A 441 21.00 41.72 -11.77
N ILE A 442 21.53 42.69 -11.03
CA ILE A 442 21.26 44.11 -11.20
C ILE A 442 22.59 44.83 -11.46
N SER A 443 22.75 45.42 -12.65
CA SER A 443 23.88 46.31 -12.92
C SER A 443 23.75 47.62 -12.14
N LEU A 444 24.84 48.04 -11.52
CA LEU A 444 24.95 49.29 -10.77
C LEU A 444 26.06 50.15 -11.36
N ASP A 445 25.92 51.46 -11.21
CA ASP A 445 26.97 52.46 -11.46
C ASP A 445 26.85 53.50 -10.34
N ALA A 446 27.33 53.10 -9.16
CA ALA A 446 27.13 53.86 -7.93
C ALA A 446 28.26 53.60 -6.94
N SER A 447 28.40 54.48 -5.95
CA SER A 447 29.28 54.25 -4.81
C SER A 447 28.61 54.60 -3.49
N GLY A 448 29.00 53.89 -2.45
CA GLY A 448 28.44 54.07 -1.11
C GLY A 448 29.11 53.13 -0.11
N ARG A 449 28.94 53.44 1.18
CA ARG A 449 29.29 52.52 2.28
C ARG A 449 28.12 51.57 2.59
N TYR A 450 26.91 52.10 2.54
CA TYR A 450 25.70 51.34 2.79
C TYR A 450 24.96 51.11 1.48
N VAL A 451 24.45 49.90 1.31
CA VAL A 451 23.56 49.53 0.22
C VAL A 451 22.31 48.87 0.80
N ARG A 452 21.12 49.20 0.30
CA ARG A 452 19.88 48.57 0.75
C ARG A 452 18.96 48.21 -0.38
N MET A 453 18.31 47.06 -0.26
CA MET A 453 17.10 46.72 -1.00
C MET A 453 15.93 47.38 -0.26
N TYR A 454 15.17 48.22 -0.97
CA TYR A 454 13.99 48.92 -0.44
C TYR A 454 12.73 48.49 -1.21
N GLY A 455 11.98 47.55 -0.63
CA GLY A 455 10.76 47.00 -1.21
C GLY A 455 9.58 47.94 -1.03
N THR A 456 8.93 48.28 -2.14
CA THR A 456 7.76 49.17 -2.16
C THR A 456 6.45 48.46 -2.47
N GLN A 457 6.52 47.29 -3.10
CA GLN A 457 5.35 46.43 -3.32
C GLN A 457 5.78 44.96 -3.37
N ARG A 458 5.11 44.13 -2.58
CA ARG A 458 5.25 42.66 -2.62
C ARG A 458 4.57 42.05 -3.83
N TYR A 459 5.03 40.88 -4.25
CA TYR A 459 4.34 40.09 -5.26
C TYR A 459 3.02 39.49 -4.73
N ASN A 460 3.08 38.88 -3.54
CA ASN A 460 1.92 38.32 -2.84
C ASN A 460 1.67 39.12 -1.55
N TYR A 461 0.47 39.69 -1.40
CA TYR A 461 0.13 40.55 -0.26
C TYR A 461 0.01 39.80 1.09
N SER A 462 -0.09 38.48 1.06
CA SER A 462 -0.17 37.66 2.28
C SER A 462 1.19 37.42 2.95
N TRP A 463 2.28 37.53 2.20
CA TRP A 463 3.64 37.21 2.67
C TRP A 463 4.49 38.46 2.92
N GLY A 464 5.62 38.33 3.61
CA GLY A 464 6.65 39.37 3.71
C GLY A 464 7.48 39.50 2.43
N TYR A 465 8.58 40.27 2.49
CA TYR A 465 9.70 40.11 1.56
C TYR A 465 10.65 39.07 2.14
N SER A 466 11.16 38.18 1.30
CA SER A 466 11.97 37.04 1.71
C SER A 466 13.18 36.89 0.79
N ILE A 467 14.38 36.98 1.35
CA ILE A 467 15.65 36.96 0.62
C ILE A 467 16.58 35.94 1.26
N PHE A 468 17.07 34.99 0.46
CA PHE A 468 18.11 34.06 0.86
C PHE A 468 19.45 34.80 1.03
N GLU A 469 19.95 35.44 -0.02
CA GLU A 469 21.29 36.06 -0.01
C GLU A 469 21.37 37.29 -0.94
N ILE A 470 22.26 38.23 -0.61
CA ILE A 470 22.59 39.42 -1.39
C ILE A 470 24.09 39.46 -1.66
N GLY A 471 24.45 39.44 -2.95
CA GLY A 471 25.81 39.64 -3.42
C GLY A 471 26.03 41.08 -3.87
N VAL A 472 27.11 41.72 -3.44
CA VAL A 472 27.49 43.08 -3.89
C VAL A 472 28.88 43.05 -4.51
N TYR A 473 29.03 43.58 -5.72
CA TYR A 473 30.26 43.48 -6.49
C TYR A 473 30.70 44.82 -7.07
N GLY A 474 32.01 44.95 -7.24
CA GLY A 474 32.66 46.15 -7.78
C GLY A 474 34.08 45.87 -8.27
N PRO A 475 34.85 46.90 -8.65
CA PRO A 475 36.25 46.73 -9.07
C PRO A 475 37.14 46.00 -8.06
N GLU A 476 36.84 46.10 -6.76
CA GLU A 476 37.55 45.37 -5.71
C GLU A 476 37.29 43.86 -5.74
N SER A 477 36.11 43.44 -6.16
CA SER A 477 35.77 42.02 -6.32
C SER A 477 36.73 41.32 -7.30
N GLU A 478 37.20 42.03 -8.33
CA GLU A 478 38.13 41.49 -9.34
C GLU A 478 39.51 41.14 -8.79
N LEU A 479 39.89 41.71 -7.64
CA LEU A 479 41.13 41.39 -6.93
C LEU A 479 41.04 40.09 -6.15
N SER A 480 39.83 39.56 -5.93
CA SER A 480 39.60 38.41 -5.06
C SER A 480 40.13 37.13 -5.68
N THR A 481 40.76 36.32 -4.84
CA THR A 481 41.13 34.93 -5.18
C THR A 481 39.88 34.06 -5.27
N SER A 482 39.83 33.15 -6.25
CA SER A 482 38.78 32.14 -6.33
C SER A 482 39.31 30.79 -5.86
N ILE A 483 38.42 29.96 -5.30
CA ILE A 483 38.71 28.56 -4.97
C ILE A 483 37.78 27.61 -5.73
N THR A 484 38.20 26.36 -5.90
CA THR A 484 37.38 25.29 -6.45
C THR A 484 37.76 23.96 -5.81
N PRO A 485 36.80 23.23 -5.21
CA PRO A 485 35.39 23.60 -5.03
C PRO A 485 35.18 24.70 -3.96
N THR A 486 33.98 25.27 -3.92
CA THR A 486 33.49 26.24 -2.90
C THR A 486 32.66 25.59 -1.80
N VAL A 487 32.15 24.38 -2.06
CA VAL A 487 31.52 23.51 -1.06
C VAL A 487 32.11 22.11 -1.12
N ALA A 488 32.14 21.42 0.02
CA ALA A 488 32.59 20.04 0.11
C ALA A 488 31.81 19.29 1.20
N ALA A 489 31.92 17.96 1.17
CA ALA A 489 31.45 17.09 2.22
C ALA A 489 32.61 16.23 2.73
N PHE A 490 32.62 15.98 4.03
CA PHE A 490 33.54 15.07 4.68
C PHE A 490 32.75 14.06 5.52
N ASP A 491 33.08 12.79 5.34
CA ASP A 491 32.51 11.68 6.10
C ASP A 491 33.53 11.17 7.11
N LYS A 492 33.17 11.24 8.40
CA LYS A 492 34.00 10.78 9.51
C LYS A 492 34.18 9.26 9.53
N ASN A 493 33.41 8.49 8.76
CA ASN A 493 33.61 7.05 8.58
C ASN A 493 35.06 6.73 8.16
N PRO A 494 35.87 6.04 8.97
CA PRO A 494 37.28 5.77 8.67
C PRO A 494 37.54 5.12 7.31
N SER A 495 36.58 4.34 6.80
CA SER A 495 36.67 3.70 5.48
C SER A 495 36.46 4.67 4.30
N LYS A 496 35.87 5.85 4.55
CA LYS A 496 35.50 6.86 3.55
C LYS A 496 36.28 8.18 3.67
N GLN A 497 37.07 8.36 4.73
CA GLN A 497 37.85 9.58 4.95
C GLN A 497 38.86 9.85 3.82
N THR A 498 38.76 11.02 3.19
CA THR A 498 39.73 11.53 2.21
C THR A 498 40.11 12.97 2.53
N ASP A 499 41.33 13.37 2.16
CA ASP A 499 41.71 14.77 2.18
C ASP A 499 40.88 15.56 1.16
N LEU A 500 40.62 16.84 1.45
CA LEU A 500 39.95 17.73 0.51
C LEU A 500 40.97 18.50 -0.31
N ILE A 501 40.87 18.44 -1.64
CA ILE A 501 41.80 19.08 -2.57
C ILE A 501 41.13 20.32 -3.17
N ILE A 502 41.69 21.50 -2.87
CA ILE A 502 41.16 22.80 -3.25
C ILE A 502 42.14 23.48 -4.21
N THR A 503 41.66 23.84 -5.39
CA THR A 503 42.43 24.64 -6.36
C THR A 503 42.16 26.11 -6.15
N THR A 504 43.21 26.93 -6.12
CA THR A 504 43.15 28.39 -5.92
C THR A 504 43.58 29.13 -7.18
N VAL A 505 43.00 30.31 -7.43
CA VAL A 505 43.44 31.25 -8.48
C VAL A 505 43.77 32.59 -7.83
N PRO A 506 45.01 32.77 -7.33
CA PRO A 506 45.34 33.83 -6.39
C PRO A 506 45.41 35.25 -6.97
N LYS A 507 45.52 35.43 -8.30
CA LYS A 507 45.62 36.76 -8.96
C LYS A 507 46.67 37.69 -8.32
N ASP A 508 47.89 37.18 -8.14
CA ASP A 508 49.04 37.82 -7.47
C ASP A 508 48.94 37.98 -5.94
N ASN A 509 47.83 37.58 -5.32
CA ASN A 509 47.68 37.60 -3.86
C ASN A 509 48.49 36.48 -3.18
N THR A 510 48.83 36.68 -1.91
CA THR A 510 49.51 35.70 -1.07
C THR A 510 48.57 35.16 0.01
N LEU A 511 48.42 33.84 0.11
CA LEU A 511 47.66 33.21 1.19
C LEU A 511 48.38 33.42 2.52
N ILE A 512 47.72 34.09 3.45
CA ILE A 512 48.22 34.41 4.80
C ILE A 512 47.94 33.24 5.74
N ALA A 513 46.70 32.74 5.76
CA ALA A 513 46.25 31.67 6.64
C ALA A 513 44.92 31.06 6.16
N ILE A 514 44.58 29.88 6.67
CA ILE A 514 43.23 29.33 6.59
C ILE A 514 42.63 29.35 7.99
N ARG A 515 41.39 29.79 8.11
CA ARG A 515 40.69 29.89 9.39
C ARG A 515 39.38 29.12 9.39
N ASN A 516 39.09 28.47 10.51
CA ASN A 516 37.75 28.03 10.83
C ASN A 516 37.19 29.00 11.88
N SER A 517 36.25 29.86 11.49
CA SER A 517 35.83 30.98 12.34
C SER A 517 37.04 31.83 12.76
N THR A 518 37.31 31.98 14.06
CA THR A 518 38.47 32.72 14.59
C THR A 518 39.75 31.89 14.67
N ASP A 519 39.67 30.57 14.55
CA ASP A 519 40.79 29.66 14.77
C ASP A 519 41.66 29.54 13.52
N VAL A 520 42.96 29.75 13.68
CA VAL A 520 43.94 29.66 12.59
C VAL A 520 44.44 28.23 12.49
N LEU A 521 44.25 27.60 11.33
CA LEU A 521 44.74 26.25 11.04
C LEU A 521 46.27 26.24 10.91
N VAL A 522 46.88 25.11 11.25
CA VAL A 522 48.34 24.90 11.23
C VAL A 522 48.80 24.30 9.89
N ASN A 523 49.53 25.07 9.11
CA ASN A 523 50.17 24.58 7.87
C ASN A 523 51.18 23.45 8.16
N GLY A 524 51.10 22.36 7.41
CA GLY A 524 51.87 21.13 7.59
C GLY A 524 51.21 20.11 8.51
N THR A 525 50.08 20.44 9.14
CA THR A 525 49.31 19.54 10.02
C THR A 525 47.84 19.51 9.62
N ASP A 526 47.17 20.66 9.67
CA ASP A 526 45.74 20.77 9.35
C ASP A 526 45.51 20.94 7.85
N TYR A 527 46.47 21.55 7.15
CA TYR A 527 46.47 21.68 5.70
C TYR A 527 47.90 21.77 5.14
N THR A 528 48.06 21.57 3.83
CA THR A 528 49.31 21.85 3.10
C THR A 528 49.03 22.68 1.86
N VAL A 529 50.05 23.43 1.39
CA VAL A 529 49.98 24.24 0.17
C VAL A 529 51.07 23.80 -0.81
N ASP A 530 50.68 23.44 -2.03
CA ASP A 530 51.59 23.14 -3.14
C ASP A 530 51.18 23.94 -4.39
N GLY A 531 51.90 25.04 -4.64
CA GLY A 531 51.56 25.97 -5.71
C GLY A 531 50.16 26.54 -5.54
N THR A 532 49.26 26.21 -6.47
CA THR A 532 47.85 26.63 -6.45
C THR A 532 46.94 25.63 -5.75
N ILE A 533 47.45 24.52 -5.23
CA ILE A 533 46.66 23.47 -4.57
C ILE A 533 46.80 23.61 -3.06
N VAL A 534 45.66 23.65 -2.38
CA VAL A 534 45.55 23.51 -0.93
C VAL A 534 44.90 22.18 -0.60
N THR A 535 45.54 21.39 0.25
CA THR A 535 44.99 20.13 0.75
C THR A 535 44.59 20.30 2.20
N ILE A 536 43.29 20.18 2.51
CA ILE A 536 42.80 20.15 3.90
C ILE A 536 42.87 18.71 4.39
N SER A 537 43.54 18.50 5.52
CA SER A 537 43.83 17.18 6.09
C SER A 537 42.55 16.49 6.59
N LYS A 538 42.36 15.23 6.21
CA LYS A 538 41.32 14.37 6.78
C LYS A 538 41.45 14.19 8.28
N GLU A 539 42.67 14.23 8.83
CA GLU A 539 42.87 14.14 10.27
C GLU A 539 42.25 15.36 10.97
N TYR A 540 42.49 16.57 10.44
CA TYR A 540 41.84 17.78 10.95
C TYR A 540 40.31 17.71 10.79
N LEU A 541 39.82 17.35 9.61
CA LEU A 541 38.38 17.24 9.33
C LEU A 541 37.68 16.22 10.24
N SER A 542 38.35 15.12 10.58
CA SER A 542 37.83 14.10 11.50
C SER A 542 37.60 14.62 12.93
N THR A 543 38.28 15.71 13.33
CA THR A 543 38.09 16.32 14.66
C THR A 543 36.92 17.30 14.73
N GLN A 544 36.33 17.66 13.59
CA GLN A 544 35.26 18.64 13.54
C GLN A 544 33.94 18.06 14.08
N PRO A 545 33.06 18.90 14.66
CA PRO A 545 31.75 18.46 15.13
C PRO A 545 30.92 17.85 13.99
N PHE A 546 30.15 16.81 14.30
CA PHE A 546 29.23 16.18 13.35
C PHE A 546 27.96 17.03 13.21
N ASP A 547 27.28 16.91 12.06
CA ASP A 547 26.02 17.64 11.77
C ASP A 547 26.18 19.16 11.77
N GLU A 548 27.38 19.62 11.38
CA GLU A 548 27.70 21.02 11.19
C GLU A 548 28.31 21.24 9.80
N THR A 549 27.97 22.38 9.19
CA THR A 549 28.73 22.93 8.07
C THR A 549 29.75 23.91 8.62
N ILE A 550 31.02 23.55 8.56
CA ILE A 550 32.11 24.47 8.92
C ILE A 550 32.44 25.38 7.74
N LYS A 551 32.87 26.62 8.02
CA LYS A 551 33.29 27.59 7.00
C LYS A 551 34.79 27.86 7.14
N LEU A 552 35.56 27.41 6.15
CA LEU A 552 37.00 27.63 6.07
C LEU A 552 37.29 28.87 5.22
N THR A 553 37.71 29.96 5.87
CA THR A 553 38.09 31.21 5.21
C THR A 553 39.56 31.18 4.82
N PHE A 554 39.84 31.40 3.54
CA PHE A 554 41.20 31.48 2.99
C PHE A 554 41.60 32.96 2.97
N ASP A 555 42.38 33.38 3.96
CA ASP A 555 42.79 34.78 4.15
C ASP A 555 43.92 35.17 3.20
N TYR A 556 43.63 36.11 2.31
CA TYR A 556 44.58 36.69 1.37
C TYR A 556 44.88 38.15 1.70
N ASP A 557 46.04 38.63 1.26
CA ASP A 557 46.47 40.00 1.52
C ASP A 557 45.66 41.08 0.80
N ASN A 558 44.88 40.73 -0.24
CA ASN A 558 43.99 41.65 -0.96
C ASN A 558 42.70 40.95 -1.44
N GLY A 559 41.68 41.76 -1.72
CA GLY A 559 40.37 41.30 -2.20
C GLY A 559 39.47 40.80 -1.09
N VAL A 560 38.41 40.07 -1.46
CA VAL A 560 37.54 39.36 -0.51
C VAL A 560 38.05 37.92 -0.39
N ASP A 561 38.20 37.47 0.86
CA ASP A 561 38.62 36.11 1.16
C ASP A 561 37.58 35.07 0.68
N PRO A 562 37.97 34.08 -0.13
CA PRO A 562 37.08 33.00 -0.48
C PRO A 562 36.84 32.07 0.71
N VAL A 563 35.61 31.55 0.81
CA VAL A 563 35.17 30.63 1.86
C VAL A 563 34.86 29.27 1.25
N LEU A 564 35.37 28.21 1.86
CA LEU A 564 34.98 26.83 1.60
C LEU A 564 34.00 26.38 2.69
N ALA A 565 32.76 26.07 2.31
CA ALA A 565 31.82 25.43 3.23
C ALA A 565 32.01 23.90 3.20
N VAL A 566 32.27 23.27 4.35
CA VAL A 566 32.46 21.82 4.44
C VAL A 566 31.39 21.23 5.36
N ALA A 567 30.50 20.41 4.81
CA ALA A 567 29.57 19.62 5.60
C ALA A 567 30.27 18.43 6.24
N ILE A 568 30.11 18.27 7.56
CA ILE A 568 30.69 17.18 8.33
C ILE A 568 29.59 16.18 8.70
N GLY A 569 29.67 14.98 8.14
CA GLY A 569 28.79 13.86 8.44
C GLY A 569 29.57 12.69 9.01
N ASP A 570 28.84 11.68 9.47
CA ASP A 570 29.45 10.46 10.03
C ASP A 570 28.59 9.27 9.65
N THR A 571 29.03 8.50 8.64
CA THR A 571 28.38 7.23 8.27
C THR A 571 29.08 6.02 8.89
N SER A 572 29.93 6.22 9.90
CA SER A 572 30.55 5.09 10.63
C SER A 572 29.46 4.14 11.08
N PRO A 573 29.53 2.83 10.79
CA PRO A 573 28.52 1.92 11.28
C PRO A 573 28.46 2.02 12.81
N VAL A 574 27.31 2.41 13.38
CA VAL A 574 27.07 2.13 14.80
C VAL A 574 27.23 0.62 14.95
N THR A 575 28.22 0.20 15.74
CA THR A 575 28.38 -1.21 16.08
C THR A 575 27.18 -1.63 16.92
N ALA A 576 26.18 -2.16 16.24
CA ALA A 576 24.89 -2.54 16.79
C ALA A 576 24.83 -4.05 16.88
N ILE A 577 24.29 -4.52 17.98
CA ILE A 577 23.84 -5.89 18.11
C ILE A 577 22.35 -5.92 17.80
N SER A 578 21.87 -7.01 17.21
CA SER A 578 20.43 -7.22 17.16
C SER A 578 20.05 -8.70 17.34
N PRO A 579 18.97 -8.98 18.09
CA PRO A 579 18.08 -8.01 18.70
C PRO A 579 18.72 -7.29 19.90
N THR A 580 18.27 -6.07 20.22
CA THR A 580 18.68 -5.32 21.43
C THR A 580 17.83 -5.69 22.65
N THR A 581 16.75 -6.46 22.45
CA THR A 581 15.94 -7.03 23.51
C THR A 581 15.62 -8.50 23.22
N ALA A 582 15.50 -9.32 24.25
CA ALA A 582 15.13 -10.72 24.12
C ALA A 582 14.31 -11.19 25.32
N GLU A 583 13.57 -12.29 25.17
CA GLU A 583 12.92 -12.98 26.29
C GLU A 583 13.48 -14.40 26.41
N PHE A 584 13.76 -14.83 27.64
CA PHE A 584 14.19 -16.19 27.92
C PHE A 584 13.26 -16.84 28.93
N ASN A 585 12.63 -17.95 28.55
CA ASN A 585 11.79 -18.73 29.45
C ASN A 585 12.59 -19.85 30.11
N LYS A 586 12.66 -19.81 31.45
CA LYS A 586 13.39 -20.78 32.26
C LYS A 586 12.73 -22.16 32.30
N TYR A 587 11.48 -22.32 31.88
CA TYR A 587 10.82 -23.63 31.81
C TYR A 587 11.57 -24.56 30.86
N THR A 588 12.04 -25.72 31.33
CA THR A 588 13.01 -26.57 30.62
C THR A 588 12.61 -26.92 29.19
N ALA A 589 11.33 -27.19 28.92
CA ALA A 589 10.85 -27.48 27.57
C ALA A 589 10.83 -26.26 26.63
N ALA A 590 10.82 -25.05 27.19
CA ALA A 590 10.76 -23.78 26.47
C ALA A 590 12.12 -23.08 26.31
N GLN A 591 13.18 -23.59 26.95
CA GLN A 591 14.51 -22.98 26.92
C GLN A 591 15.11 -23.02 25.50
N LYS A 592 15.45 -21.84 24.98
CA LYS A 592 16.15 -21.65 23.70
C LYS A 592 17.37 -20.75 23.89
N ASP A 593 18.39 -20.97 23.07
CA ASP A 593 19.53 -20.06 23.00
C ASP A 593 19.05 -18.70 22.44
N ILE A 594 19.73 -17.61 22.80
CA ILE A 594 19.47 -16.30 22.20
C ILE A 594 20.57 -16.04 21.17
N ASN A 595 20.20 -15.89 19.90
CA ASN A 595 21.10 -15.47 18.85
C ASN A 595 21.12 -13.94 18.76
N VAL A 596 22.31 -13.38 18.69
CA VAL A 596 22.59 -11.95 18.61
C VAL A 596 23.52 -11.75 17.43
N THR A 597 23.12 -10.96 16.45
CA THR A 597 23.87 -10.73 15.22
C THR A 597 24.51 -9.35 15.26
N LEU A 598 25.74 -9.25 14.74
CA LEU A 598 26.51 -7.99 14.66
C LEU A 598 26.20 -7.29 13.34
N SER A 599 25.98 -5.97 13.39
CA SER A 599 25.71 -5.12 12.22
C SER A 599 26.93 -4.93 11.30
N SER A 600 28.15 -5.24 11.77
CA SER A 600 29.39 -5.12 11.00
C SER A 600 30.29 -6.34 11.21
N THR A 601 30.97 -6.76 10.14
CA THR A 601 32.04 -7.78 10.17
C THR A 601 33.43 -7.20 10.39
N GLU A 602 33.57 -5.88 10.27
CA GLU A 602 34.86 -5.19 10.39
C GLU A 602 35.26 -4.93 11.84
N ILE A 603 34.29 -4.88 12.76
CA ILE A 603 34.48 -4.62 14.18
C ILE A 603 34.19 -5.90 14.96
N THR A 604 35.12 -6.30 15.85
CA THR A 604 35.02 -7.55 16.62
C THR A 604 34.57 -7.30 18.06
N VAL A 605 33.91 -8.28 18.67
CA VAL A 605 33.54 -8.20 20.09
C VAL A 605 34.76 -8.43 20.96
N ALA A 606 35.10 -7.43 21.76
CA ALA A 606 36.18 -7.48 22.74
C ALA A 606 35.73 -8.21 24.02
N ASP A 607 34.54 -7.90 24.55
CA ASP A 607 34.00 -8.58 25.73
C ASP A 607 32.45 -8.53 25.79
N ILE A 608 31.85 -9.46 26.54
CA ILE A 608 30.41 -9.46 26.89
C ILE A 608 30.27 -9.61 28.40
N VAL A 609 29.62 -8.65 29.06
CA VAL A 609 29.48 -8.64 30.52
C VAL A 609 28.03 -8.60 30.97
N ASN A 610 27.73 -9.30 32.07
CA ASN A 610 26.50 -9.19 32.85
C ASN A 610 26.83 -8.57 34.21
N GLY A 611 26.72 -7.24 34.31
CA GLY A 611 27.17 -6.50 35.48
C GLY A 611 28.68 -6.65 35.71
N SER A 612 29.07 -7.41 36.73
CA SER A 612 30.49 -7.69 37.04
C SER A 612 31.00 -9.04 36.52
N TYR A 613 30.12 -9.85 35.92
CA TYR A 613 30.48 -11.16 35.38
C TYR A 613 30.81 -11.04 33.89
N THR A 614 32.03 -11.36 33.51
CA THR A 614 32.44 -11.51 32.10
C THR A 614 32.04 -12.90 31.59
N LEU A 615 31.28 -12.93 30.50
CA LEU A 615 30.86 -14.19 29.86
C LEU A 615 32.04 -14.86 29.15
N VAL A 616 32.05 -16.19 29.15
CA VAL A 616 33.14 -16.99 28.57
C VAL A 616 32.74 -17.60 27.23
N ASN A 617 33.48 -17.29 26.15
CA ASN A 617 33.29 -17.90 24.83
C ASN A 617 33.52 -19.44 24.86
N GLY A 618 32.65 -20.20 24.23
CA GLY A 618 32.59 -21.65 24.27
C GLY A 618 31.81 -22.23 25.47
N VAL A 619 31.42 -21.39 26.44
CA VAL A 619 30.70 -21.81 27.66
C VAL A 619 29.38 -21.06 27.79
N ASP A 620 29.44 -19.74 27.99
CA ASP A 620 28.27 -18.88 28.18
C ASP A 620 27.70 -18.39 26.85
N TYR A 621 28.55 -18.29 25.83
CA TYR A 621 28.15 -17.99 24.47
C TYR A 621 29.10 -18.65 23.47
N THR A 622 28.72 -18.72 22.21
CA THR A 622 29.62 -19.04 21.09
C THR A 622 29.52 -17.97 20.02
N LEU A 623 30.65 -17.61 19.40
CA LEU A 623 30.69 -16.71 18.25
C LEU A 623 31.03 -17.51 16.98
N ALA A 624 30.20 -17.38 15.95
CA ALA A 624 30.47 -17.92 14.62
C ALA A 624 30.02 -16.90 13.55
N ASN A 625 30.90 -16.57 12.61
CA ASN A 625 30.70 -15.48 11.64
C ASN A 625 30.36 -14.16 12.38
N SER A 626 29.17 -13.61 12.14
CA SER A 626 28.64 -12.40 12.78
C SER A 626 27.60 -12.70 13.86
N THR A 627 27.39 -13.97 14.24
CA THR A 627 26.35 -14.38 15.19
C THR A 627 26.94 -14.87 16.50
N ILE A 628 26.54 -14.20 17.58
CA ILE A 628 26.80 -14.54 18.97
C ILE A 628 25.58 -15.28 19.50
N LYS A 629 25.78 -16.55 19.83
CA LYS A 629 24.76 -17.40 20.42
C LYS A 629 24.96 -17.46 21.93
N ILE A 630 24.13 -16.75 22.68
CA ILE A 630 24.09 -16.82 24.15
C ILE A 630 23.44 -18.14 24.56
N SER A 631 24.19 -18.95 25.31
CA SER A 631 23.81 -20.31 25.68
C SER A 631 22.59 -20.34 26.59
N LYS A 632 21.58 -21.15 26.24
CA LYS A 632 20.42 -21.44 27.09
C LYS A 632 20.81 -21.99 28.47
N THR A 633 21.96 -22.67 28.55
CA THR A 633 22.49 -23.19 29.80
C THR A 633 22.91 -22.04 30.72
N TYR A 634 23.61 -21.04 30.18
CA TYR A 634 23.93 -19.81 30.92
C TYR A 634 22.66 -19.03 31.27
N LEU A 635 21.76 -18.82 30.31
CA LEU A 635 20.51 -18.09 30.51
C LEU A 635 19.62 -18.73 31.61
N ALA A 636 19.61 -20.07 31.72
CA ALA A 636 18.89 -20.79 32.77
C ALA A 636 19.43 -20.51 34.19
N THR A 637 20.67 -20.04 34.33
CA THR A 637 21.24 -19.64 35.63
C THR A 637 20.74 -18.27 36.11
N LEU A 638 20.25 -17.42 35.19
CA LEU A 638 19.83 -16.06 35.49
C LEU A 638 18.55 -16.03 36.35
N SER A 639 18.40 -15.03 37.21
CA SER A 639 17.16 -14.83 37.98
C SER A 639 16.04 -14.30 37.08
N THR A 640 14.78 -14.59 37.41
CA THR A 640 13.62 -14.00 36.70
C THR A 640 13.59 -12.49 36.89
N GLY A 641 13.23 -11.74 35.83
CA GLY A 641 13.30 -10.27 35.80
C GLY A 641 14.07 -9.77 34.58
N SER A 642 14.49 -8.51 34.59
CA SER A 642 15.28 -7.92 33.51
C SER A 642 16.79 -8.07 33.79
N VAL A 643 17.52 -8.57 32.81
CA VAL A 643 18.99 -8.68 32.78
C VAL A 643 19.51 -7.86 31.61
N GLN A 644 20.68 -7.24 31.73
CA GLN A 644 21.34 -6.55 30.62
C GLN A 644 22.72 -7.18 30.39
N LEU A 645 22.98 -7.56 29.14
CA LEU A 645 24.32 -7.93 28.68
C LEU A 645 24.92 -6.74 27.94
N THR A 646 26.12 -6.30 28.32
CA THR A 646 26.84 -5.22 27.66
C THR A 646 27.95 -5.83 26.79
N PHE A 647 27.90 -5.55 25.50
CA PHE A 647 28.90 -5.90 24.51
C PHE A 647 29.86 -4.74 24.39
N THR A 648 31.16 -5.00 24.49
CA THR A 648 32.22 -4.02 24.21
C THR A 648 32.94 -4.46 22.95
N PHE A 649 33.20 -3.54 22.04
CA PHE A 649 33.80 -3.81 20.74
C PHE A 649 35.26 -3.37 20.65
N SER A 650 35.97 -3.81 19.62
CA SER A 650 37.40 -3.55 19.43
C SER A 650 37.76 -2.07 19.20
N ASP A 651 36.79 -1.24 18.82
CA ASP A 651 36.91 0.22 18.68
C ASP A 651 36.58 0.98 19.98
N GLY A 652 36.20 0.27 21.04
CA GLY A 652 35.80 0.84 22.33
C GLY A 652 34.32 1.21 22.44
N SER A 653 33.53 1.04 21.37
CA SER A 653 32.08 1.22 21.42
C SER A 653 31.39 0.12 22.23
N THR A 654 30.14 0.36 22.67
CA THR A 654 29.37 -0.61 23.46
C THR A 654 27.92 -0.73 23.00
N ALA A 655 27.33 -1.93 23.10
CA ALA A 655 25.90 -2.18 22.87
C ALA A 655 25.27 -2.99 24.01
N ILE A 656 23.94 -2.92 24.16
CA ILE A 656 23.21 -3.57 25.26
C ILE A 656 22.14 -4.52 24.71
N LEU A 657 22.12 -5.76 25.19
CA LEU A 657 21.01 -6.69 25.04
C LEU A 657 20.23 -6.77 26.35
N ALA A 658 19.00 -6.27 26.36
CA ALA A 658 18.10 -6.41 27.49
C ALA A 658 17.30 -7.73 27.41
N ILE A 659 17.54 -8.64 28.34
CA ILE A 659 16.90 -9.95 28.41
C ILE A 659 15.85 -9.95 29.51
N LYS A 660 14.59 -10.18 29.15
CA LYS A 660 13.51 -10.48 30.08
C LYS A 660 13.50 -11.98 30.38
N VAL A 661 13.85 -12.35 31.60
CA VAL A 661 13.86 -13.74 32.05
C VAL A 661 12.54 -14.06 32.75
N ILE A 662 11.79 -15.01 32.23
CA ILE A 662 10.48 -15.42 32.76
C ILE A 662 10.48 -16.89 33.16
N TYR A 663 9.47 -17.28 33.94
CA TYR A 663 9.12 -18.68 34.17
C TYR A 663 7.62 -18.83 33.91
N THR A 664 7.29 -19.28 32.71
CA THR A 664 5.90 -19.52 32.30
C THR A 664 5.81 -20.92 31.71
N VAL A 665 4.84 -21.71 32.15
CA VAL A 665 4.61 -23.04 31.58
C VAL A 665 3.80 -22.86 30.29
N PRO A 666 4.29 -23.30 29.11
CA PRO A 666 3.54 -23.19 27.87
C PRO A 666 2.31 -24.10 27.90
N ASP A 667 1.19 -23.64 27.32
CA ASP A 667 -0.03 -24.43 27.23
C ASP A 667 0.15 -25.61 26.25
N ALA A 668 -0.47 -26.76 26.56
CA ALA A 668 -0.61 -27.83 25.58
C ALA A 668 -1.66 -27.45 24.53
N ALA A 669 -1.43 -27.84 23.28
CA ALA A 669 -2.32 -27.56 22.16
C ALA A 669 -2.88 -28.86 21.58
N ILE A 670 -4.04 -28.77 20.91
CA ILE A 670 -4.64 -29.89 20.19
C ILE A 670 -5.03 -29.47 18.77
N THR A 671 -4.93 -30.40 17.82
CA THR A 671 -5.29 -30.20 16.41
C THR A 671 -6.00 -31.44 15.88
N PRO A 672 -7.18 -31.30 15.25
CA PRO A 672 -7.93 -30.06 15.02
C PRO A 672 -8.67 -29.55 16.27
N THR A 673 -9.08 -28.29 16.27
CA THR A 673 -9.94 -27.68 17.31
C THR A 673 -11.42 -27.65 16.92
N THR A 674 -11.76 -28.07 15.70
CA THR A 674 -13.14 -28.28 15.24
C THR A 674 -13.22 -29.50 14.34
N GLU A 675 -14.28 -30.31 14.49
CA GLU A 675 -14.56 -31.47 13.63
C GLU A 675 -16.06 -31.68 13.44
N SER A 676 -16.42 -32.63 12.57
CA SER A 676 -17.81 -33.07 12.38
C SER A 676 -17.96 -34.58 12.53
N PHE A 677 -19.14 -35.01 12.98
CA PHE A 677 -19.49 -36.42 13.09
C PHE A 677 -20.91 -36.66 12.58
N GLU A 678 -21.05 -37.50 11.54
CA GLU A 678 -22.34 -37.87 10.95
C GLU A 678 -22.82 -39.21 11.51
N LYS A 679 -23.95 -39.21 12.22
CA LYS A 679 -24.48 -40.39 12.91
C LYS A 679 -24.80 -41.56 11.98
N ARG A 680 -25.15 -41.30 10.72
CA ARG A 680 -25.42 -42.36 9.72
C ARG A 680 -24.16 -42.78 8.92
N ALA A 681 -23.04 -42.09 9.08
CA ALA A 681 -21.74 -42.37 8.44
C ALA A 681 -20.60 -42.31 9.48
N GLN A 682 -20.67 -43.20 10.46
CA GLN A 682 -19.85 -43.14 11.67
C GLN A 682 -18.35 -43.38 11.39
N ALA A 683 -17.52 -42.42 11.78
CA ALA A 683 -16.06 -42.50 11.75
C ALA A 683 -15.48 -41.97 13.07
N ASP A 684 -14.31 -42.49 13.47
CA ASP A 684 -13.59 -41.99 14.64
C ASP A 684 -13.04 -40.58 14.36
N VAL A 685 -12.89 -39.78 15.42
CA VAL A 685 -12.29 -38.44 15.32
C VAL A 685 -10.89 -38.48 15.93
N ASN A 686 -9.88 -38.17 15.13
CA ASN A 686 -8.49 -38.12 15.58
C ASN A 686 -8.09 -36.70 15.96
N VAL A 687 -7.49 -36.55 17.14
CA VAL A 687 -7.00 -35.29 17.68
C VAL A 687 -5.54 -35.47 18.06
N THR A 688 -4.65 -34.72 17.42
CA THR A 688 -3.22 -34.70 17.71
C THR A 688 -2.94 -33.70 18.83
N MET A 689 -2.12 -34.07 19.80
CA MET A 689 -1.70 -33.23 20.92
C MET A 689 -0.27 -32.73 20.70
N ASP A 690 -0.05 -31.45 20.90
CA ASP A 690 1.28 -30.89 21.18
C ASP A 690 1.36 -30.60 22.67
N LEU A 691 2.08 -31.47 23.38
CA LEU A 691 2.07 -31.47 24.83
C LEU A 691 2.87 -30.31 25.44
N ASN A 692 3.83 -29.72 24.71
CA ASN A 692 4.72 -28.67 25.25
C ASN A 692 5.36 -28.99 26.62
N GLY A 693 5.59 -30.28 26.89
CA GLY A 693 6.13 -30.77 28.17
C GLY A 693 5.11 -31.01 29.28
N ASN A 694 3.82 -30.78 29.02
CA ASN A 694 2.71 -31.11 29.91
C ASN A 694 2.24 -32.56 29.70
N SER A 695 1.37 -33.05 30.57
CA SER A 695 0.74 -34.37 30.50
C SER A 695 -0.78 -34.25 30.46
N LEU A 696 -1.44 -35.03 29.59
CA LEU A 696 -2.90 -35.10 29.56
C LEU A 696 -3.44 -35.73 30.86
N VAL A 697 -4.36 -35.03 31.51
CA VAL A 697 -4.99 -35.46 32.77
C VAL A 697 -6.42 -35.97 32.56
N SER A 698 -7.21 -35.33 31.69
CA SER A 698 -8.59 -35.76 31.44
C SER A 698 -9.14 -35.27 30.10
N ILE A 699 -10.16 -35.96 29.58
CA ILE A 699 -11.01 -35.44 28.50
C ILE A 699 -12.45 -35.41 29.01
N LYS A 700 -13.14 -34.27 28.87
CA LYS A 700 -14.50 -34.07 29.38
C LYS A 700 -15.43 -33.55 28.30
N ASN A 701 -16.69 -33.99 28.33
CA ASN A 701 -17.79 -33.36 27.60
C ASN A 701 -18.81 -32.85 28.63
N GLY A 702 -18.81 -31.55 28.90
CA GLY A 702 -19.55 -30.97 30.03
C GLY A 702 -19.09 -31.57 31.37
N THR A 703 -20.01 -32.18 32.11
CA THR A 703 -19.70 -32.83 33.40
C THR A 703 -19.24 -34.28 33.26
N TYR A 704 -19.38 -34.88 32.08
CA TYR A 704 -18.98 -36.27 31.85
C TYR A 704 -17.47 -36.34 31.56
N THR A 705 -16.74 -37.16 32.31
CA THR A 705 -15.33 -37.44 32.03
C THR A 705 -15.25 -38.71 31.19
N LEU A 706 -14.65 -38.59 30.01
CA LEU A 706 -14.50 -39.70 29.08
C LEU A 706 -13.56 -40.75 29.66
N VAL A 707 -13.81 -42.02 29.35
CA VAL A 707 -13.05 -43.17 29.86
C VAL A 707 -12.13 -43.72 28.76
N GLU A 708 -10.82 -43.73 29.01
CA GLU A 708 -9.85 -44.31 28.09
C GLU A 708 -10.14 -45.80 27.81
N ASN A 709 -9.88 -46.24 26.58
CA ASN A 709 -10.22 -47.54 26.02
C ASN A 709 -11.73 -47.83 25.87
N THR A 710 -12.59 -46.96 26.39
CA THR A 710 -14.05 -47.01 26.18
C THR A 710 -14.49 -45.92 25.21
N ASP A 711 -14.30 -44.66 25.57
CA ASP A 711 -14.77 -43.49 24.83
C ASP A 711 -13.71 -42.95 23.85
N TYR A 712 -12.43 -43.15 24.16
CA TYR A 712 -11.29 -42.77 23.33
C TYR A 712 -10.12 -43.75 23.51
N ILE A 713 -9.12 -43.70 22.63
CA ILE A 713 -7.82 -44.38 22.78
C ILE A 713 -6.68 -43.37 22.62
N VAL A 714 -5.55 -43.62 23.27
CA VAL A 714 -4.33 -42.81 23.16
C VAL A 714 -3.25 -43.62 22.44
N THR A 715 -2.63 -43.05 21.41
CA THR A 715 -1.44 -43.60 20.74
C THR A 715 -0.43 -42.49 20.51
N ASP A 716 0.66 -42.51 21.28
CA ASP A 716 1.64 -41.42 21.35
C ASP A 716 0.97 -40.07 21.66
N THR A 717 0.97 -39.16 20.69
CA THR A 717 0.33 -37.85 20.79
C THR A 717 -1.06 -37.80 20.16
N ILE A 718 -1.58 -38.90 19.63
CA ILE A 718 -2.88 -38.94 18.96
C ILE A 718 -3.94 -39.52 19.91
N ILE A 719 -5.01 -38.77 20.09
CA ILE A 719 -6.24 -39.17 20.77
C ILE A 719 -7.27 -39.51 19.69
N THR A 720 -7.72 -40.76 19.64
CA THR A 720 -8.83 -41.18 18.78
C THR A 720 -10.10 -41.26 19.62
N ILE A 721 -10.99 -40.29 19.45
CA ILE A 721 -12.33 -40.31 20.05
C ILE A 721 -13.18 -41.29 19.24
N LYS A 722 -13.70 -42.30 19.93
CA LYS A 722 -14.38 -43.41 19.26
C LYS A 722 -15.74 -43.01 18.72
N LYS A 723 -16.04 -43.49 17.51
CA LYS A 723 -17.34 -43.34 16.87
C LYS A 723 -18.49 -43.91 17.70
N GLU A 724 -18.24 -44.96 18.48
CA GLU A 724 -19.25 -45.54 19.38
C GLU A 724 -19.68 -44.53 20.45
N TYR A 725 -18.76 -43.76 21.02
CA TYR A 725 -19.08 -42.67 21.95
C TYR A 725 -19.78 -41.52 21.23
N LEU A 726 -19.24 -41.07 20.09
CA LEU A 726 -19.80 -39.97 19.31
C LEU A 726 -21.24 -40.23 18.86
N ALA A 727 -21.58 -41.49 18.52
CA ALA A 727 -22.92 -41.91 18.14
C ALA A 727 -23.96 -41.74 19.26
N THR A 728 -23.53 -41.73 20.53
CA THR A 728 -24.43 -41.52 21.68
C THR A 728 -24.79 -40.05 21.92
N LEU A 729 -24.04 -39.12 21.34
CA LEU A 729 -24.22 -37.68 21.58
C LEU A 729 -25.46 -37.14 20.87
N ASN A 730 -26.07 -36.08 21.42
CA ASN A 730 -27.17 -35.39 20.73
C ASN A 730 -26.65 -34.63 19.51
N THR A 731 -27.52 -34.43 18.50
CA THR A 731 -27.20 -33.57 17.36
C THR A 731 -26.95 -32.13 17.81
N GLY A 732 -26.06 -31.43 17.09
CA GLY A 732 -25.55 -30.11 17.46
C GLY A 732 -24.07 -30.10 17.84
N VAL A 733 -23.57 -28.95 18.30
CA VAL A 733 -22.15 -28.77 18.64
C VAL A 733 -21.86 -29.31 20.04
N GLN A 734 -20.92 -30.24 20.13
CA GLN A 734 -20.40 -30.82 21.37
C GLN A 734 -19.00 -30.25 21.61
N THR A 735 -18.69 -29.79 22.83
CA THR A 735 -17.37 -29.25 23.17
C THR A 735 -16.66 -30.21 24.11
N LEU A 736 -15.55 -30.80 23.65
CA LEU A 736 -14.71 -31.64 24.47
C LEU A 736 -13.53 -30.82 25.00
N VAL A 737 -13.25 -30.94 26.29
CA VAL A 737 -12.20 -30.22 27.02
C VAL A 737 -11.11 -31.22 27.40
N PHE A 738 -9.89 -30.97 26.93
CA PHE A 738 -8.68 -31.73 27.21
C PHE A 738 -7.94 -30.99 28.33
N GLY A 739 -7.97 -31.56 29.53
CA GLY A 739 -7.31 -30.99 30.69
C GLY A 739 -5.90 -31.53 30.86
N PHE A 740 -4.96 -30.66 31.19
CA PHE A 740 -3.54 -30.97 31.37
C PHE A 740 -3.10 -30.72 32.82
N ASP A 741 -1.93 -31.23 33.20
CA ASP A 741 -1.39 -31.10 34.56
C ASP A 741 -0.94 -29.68 34.91
N GLN A 742 -0.55 -28.91 33.89
CA GLN A 742 -0.17 -27.50 33.95
C GLN A 742 -0.66 -26.78 32.68
N GLY A 743 -0.66 -25.44 32.72
CA GLY A 743 -1.20 -24.61 31.64
C GLY A 743 -2.73 -24.62 31.58
N ASN A 744 -3.27 -24.08 30.49
CA ASN A 744 -4.70 -24.04 30.22
C ASN A 744 -5.21 -25.31 29.52
N ASP A 745 -6.48 -25.63 29.74
CA ASP A 745 -7.16 -26.71 29.03
C ASP A 745 -7.35 -26.37 27.54
N ALA A 746 -7.23 -27.37 26.67
CA ALA A 746 -7.52 -27.22 25.24
C ALA A 746 -8.94 -27.72 24.92
N THR A 747 -9.56 -27.23 23.86
CA THR A 747 -10.94 -27.65 23.49
C THR A 747 -11.09 -27.96 22.01
N ILE A 748 -11.91 -28.98 21.71
CA ILE A 748 -12.37 -29.30 20.35
C ILE A 748 -13.89 -29.22 20.30
N LYS A 749 -14.42 -28.58 19.24
CA LYS A 749 -15.85 -28.54 18.94
C LYS A 749 -16.20 -29.57 17.88
N ILE A 750 -17.01 -30.57 18.22
CA ILE A 750 -17.49 -31.59 17.29
C ILE A 750 -18.95 -31.31 16.94
N THR A 751 -19.22 -31.02 15.67
CA THR A 751 -20.59 -30.84 15.17
C THR A 751 -21.18 -32.20 14.83
N VAL A 752 -22.15 -32.66 15.65
CA VAL A 752 -22.85 -33.93 15.45
C VAL A 752 -24.07 -33.71 14.57
N THR A 753 -24.09 -34.34 13.40
CA THR A 753 -25.22 -34.28 12.45
C THR A 753 -25.89 -35.64 12.31
N GLU A 754 -27.16 -35.60 11.89
CA GLU A 754 -27.89 -36.79 11.45
C GLU A 754 -28.63 -36.46 10.17
N THR A 755 -28.03 -36.83 9.04
CA THR A 755 -28.59 -36.52 7.72
C THR A 755 -29.50 -37.66 7.27
N ILE A 756 -30.79 -37.38 7.06
CA ILE A 756 -31.74 -38.34 6.49
C ILE A 756 -31.61 -38.30 4.96
N PRO A 757 -31.14 -39.37 4.29
CA PRO A 757 -31.02 -39.38 2.84
C PRO A 757 -32.40 -39.46 2.16
N ASN A 758 -32.63 -38.63 1.14
CA ASN A 758 -33.88 -38.62 0.38
C ASN A 758 -33.97 -39.84 -0.55
N SER A 759 -35.16 -40.40 -0.74
CA SER A 759 -35.45 -41.30 -1.87
C SER A 759 -35.51 -40.51 -3.17
N ILE A 760 -35.15 -41.13 -4.30
CA ILE A 760 -35.06 -40.46 -5.61
C ILE A 760 -35.82 -41.27 -6.66
N LEU A 761 -36.59 -40.58 -7.52
CA LEU A 761 -37.17 -41.17 -8.74
C LEU A 761 -36.13 -41.09 -9.87
N ASP A 762 -35.97 -42.16 -10.66
CA ASP A 762 -35.06 -42.17 -11.81
C ASP A 762 -35.51 -41.23 -12.93
N GLN A 763 -36.79 -40.88 -12.96
CA GLN A 763 -37.41 -39.92 -13.86
C GLN A 763 -38.38 -39.03 -13.09
N THR A 764 -38.34 -37.73 -13.37
CA THR A 764 -39.27 -36.74 -12.80
C THR A 764 -40.33 -36.28 -13.79
N THR A 765 -40.22 -36.67 -15.07
CA THR A 765 -41.22 -36.39 -16.11
C THR A 765 -41.35 -37.58 -17.06
N ILE A 766 -42.58 -38.03 -17.33
CA ILE A 766 -42.89 -39.07 -18.31
C ILE A 766 -44.05 -38.59 -19.20
N SER A 767 -43.90 -38.76 -20.52
CA SER A 767 -44.99 -38.51 -21.46
C SER A 767 -45.81 -39.77 -21.67
N TYR A 768 -47.13 -39.63 -21.76
CA TYR A 768 -48.05 -40.71 -22.13
C TYR A 768 -49.15 -40.17 -23.04
N ASN A 769 -49.78 -41.06 -23.81
CA ASN A 769 -50.91 -40.75 -24.68
C ASN A 769 -52.15 -41.42 -24.08
N SER A 770 -53.16 -40.65 -23.66
CA SER A 770 -54.38 -41.22 -23.07
C SER A 770 -55.27 -41.92 -24.10
N ASP A 771 -55.18 -41.56 -25.38
CA ASP A 771 -55.93 -42.21 -26.47
C ASP A 771 -55.31 -43.55 -26.87
N GLU A 772 -54.01 -43.75 -26.59
CA GLU A 772 -53.24 -44.98 -26.81
C GLU A 772 -52.62 -45.50 -25.49
N ALA A 773 -53.45 -45.62 -24.44
CA ALA A 773 -52.94 -45.82 -23.09
C ALA A 773 -52.14 -47.12 -22.89
N ALA A 774 -50.91 -46.96 -22.40
CA ALA A 774 -50.01 -48.00 -21.92
C ALA A 774 -49.56 -47.69 -20.48
N ASP A 775 -49.16 -48.71 -19.73
CA ASP A 775 -48.67 -48.54 -18.36
C ASP A 775 -47.40 -47.68 -18.34
N VAL A 776 -47.27 -46.81 -17.33
CA VAL A 776 -46.10 -45.95 -17.14
C VAL A 776 -45.28 -46.45 -15.96
N THR A 777 -43.99 -46.71 -16.17
CA THR A 777 -43.08 -47.19 -15.11
C THR A 777 -42.08 -46.13 -14.70
N VAL A 778 -41.84 -46.01 -13.40
CA VAL A 778 -40.76 -45.19 -12.80
C VAL A 778 -40.04 -46.01 -11.73
N SER A 779 -38.71 -45.94 -11.68
CA SER A 779 -37.93 -46.65 -10.65
C SER A 779 -37.56 -45.73 -9.50
N ILE A 780 -37.46 -46.30 -8.30
CA ILE A 780 -37.17 -45.60 -7.06
C ILE A 780 -35.85 -46.08 -6.48
N THR A 781 -34.95 -45.15 -6.19
CA THR A 781 -33.82 -45.40 -5.29
C THR A 781 -34.25 -45.04 -3.87
N LEU A 782 -34.42 -46.05 -3.01
CA LEU A 782 -35.04 -45.89 -1.69
C LEU A 782 -34.12 -45.29 -0.62
N ASN A 783 -32.79 -45.39 -0.75
CA ASN A 783 -31.81 -44.85 0.21
C ASN A 783 -32.11 -45.16 1.69
N GLY A 784 -32.68 -46.34 1.98
CA GLY A 784 -33.04 -46.78 3.34
C GLY A 784 -34.47 -46.44 3.78
N ASN A 785 -35.23 -45.69 2.97
CA ASN A 785 -36.64 -45.37 3.23
C ASN A 785 -37.59 -46.38 2.56
N THR A 786 -38.90 -46.26 2.83
CA THR A 786 -39.97 -47.00 2.14
C THR A 786 -40.97 -46.06 1.47
N LEU A 787 -41.56 -46.43 0.33
CA LEU A 787 -42.65 -45.66 -0.29
C LEU A 787 -43.94 -45.80 0.54
N ALA A 788 -44.45 -44.69 1.06
CA ALA A 788 -45.63 -44.64 1.91
C ALA A 788 -46.94 -44.47 1.11
N ALA A 789 -46.95 -43.59 0.08
CA ALA A 789 -48.12 -43.35 -0.76
C ALA A 789 -47.75 -42.64 -2.07
N ILE A 790 -48.66 -42.67 -3.05
CA ILE A 790 -48.62 -41.81 -4.25
C ILE A 790 -49.91 -41.00 -4.29
N LYS A 791 -49.81 -39.69 -4.53
CA LYS A 791 -50.97 -38.78 -4.57
C LYS A 791 -51.03 -38.01 -5.88
N ASN A 792 -52.24 -37.78 -6.38
CA ASN A 792 -52.53 -36.79 -7.43
C ASN A 792 -53.36 -35.68 -6.78
N GLY A 793 -52.71 -34.57 -6.42
CA GLY A 793 -53.33 -33.54 -5.58
C GLY A 793 -53.79 -34.09 -4.22
N SER A 794 -55.07 -33.96 -3.91
CA SER A 794 -55.66 -34.51 -2.67
C SER A 794 -56.03 -36.00 -2.77
N TYR A 795 -56.10 -36.55 -3.98
CA TYR A 795 -56.45 -37.96 -4.19
C TYR A 795 -55.23 -38.85 -3.92
N THR A 796 -55.41 -39.87 -3.07
CA THR A 796 -54.37 -40.88 -2.82
C THR A 796 -54.64 -42.09 -3.71
N LEU A 797 -53.68 -42.43 -4.56
CA LEU A 797 -53.80 -43.55 -5.49
C LEU A 797 -53.90 -44.87 -4.72
N VAL A 798 -54.70 -45.79 -5.22
CA VAL A 798 -54.97 -47.10 -4.63
C VAL A 798 -53.97 -48.13 -5.18
N ALA A 799 -53.10 -48.67 -4.33
CA ALA A 799 -52.17 -49.73 -4.70
C ALA A 799 -52.92 -50.99 -5.15
N GLY A 800 -52.47 -51.63 -6.23
CA GLY A 800 -53.14 -52.77 -6.87
C GLY A 800 -54.24 -52.39 -7.85
N THR A 801 -54.63 -51.10 -7.92
CA THR A 801 -55.66 -50.60 -8.84
C THR A 801 -55.12 -49.46 -9.70
N ASP A 802 -54.65 -48.38 -9.07
CA ASP A 802 -54.13 -47.20 -9.78
C ASP A 802 -52.64 -47.37 -10.13
N TYR A 803 -51.90 -48.12 -9.31
CA TYR A 803 -50.50 -48.47 -9.54
C TYR A 803 -50.14 -49.81 -8.87
N ILE A 804 -49.08 -50.46 -9.33
CA ILE A 804 -48.46 -51.62 -8.68
C ILE A 804 -46.98 -51.35 -8.38
N ILE A 805 -46.44 -52.04 -7.39
CA ILE A 805 -45.01 -51.97 -7.03
C ILE A 805 -44.39 -53.36 -7.25
N THR A 806 -43.34 -53.44 -8.06
CA THR A 806 -42.54 -54.67 -8.21
C THR A 806 -41.06 -54.34 -7.97
N GLY A 807 -40.52 -54.83 -6.85
CA GLY A 807 -39.18 -54.42 -6.40
C GLY A 807 -39.14 -52.91 -6.14
N ASN A 808 -38.22 -52.21 -6.81
CA ASN A 808 -38.06 -50.76 -6.71
C ASN A 808 -38.79 -49.99 -7.83
N THR A 809 -39.59 -50.66 -8.65
CA THR A 809 -40.30 -50.02 -9.77
C THR A 809 -41.78 -49.86 -9.44
N VAL A 810 -42.28 -48.64 -9.62
CA VAL A 810 -43.71 -48.29 -9.57
C VAL A 810 -44.24 -48.26 -11.00
N THR A 811 -45.32 -48.98 -11.24
CA THR A 811 -46.04 -48.99 -12.50
C THR A 811 -47.40 -48.32 -12.29
N ILE A 812 -47.60 -47.13 -12.88
CA ILE A 812 -48.90 -46.46 -12.96
C ILE A 812 -49.72 -47.14 -14.05
N MET A 813 -50.88 -47.68 -13.69
CA MET A 813 -51.69 -48.52 -14.56
C MET A 813 -52.36 -47.68 -15.66
N LYS A 814 -52.42 -48.22 -16.88
CA LYS A 814 -53.11 -47.58 -18.02
C LYS A 814 -54.56 -47.24 -17.70
N GLU A 815 -55.24 -48.06 -16.90
CA GLU A 815 -56.62 -47.83 -16.49
C GLU A 815 -56.74 -46.50 -15.73
N TYR A 816 -55.81 -46.21 -14.81
CA TYR A 816 -55.75 -44.93 -14.11
C TYR A 816 -55.40 -43.78 -15.07
N LEU A 817 -54.41 -43.98 -15.94
CA LEU A 817 -53.95 -42.96 -16.90
C LEU A 817 -55.07 -42.51 -17.86
N THR A 818 -55.97 -43.40 -18.27
CA THR A 818 -57.13 -43.06 -19.12
C THR A 818 -58.18 -42.17 -18.42
N THR A 819 -58.16 -42.09 -17.09
CA THR A 819 -59.09 -41.23 -16.34
C THR A 819 -58.64 -39.78 -16.24
N LEU A 820 -57.38 -39.50 -16.58
CA LEU A 820 -56.76 -38.19 -16.44
C LEU A 820 -56.99 -37.35 -17.70
N THR A 821 -57.60 -36.17 -17.53
CA THR A 821 -58.00 -35.27 -18.64
C THR A 821 -57.08 -34.06 -18.81
N ASP A 822 -56.17 -33.82 -17.88
CA ASP A 822 -55.31 -32.64 -17.91
C ASP A 822 -54.07 -32.89 -18.78
N ALA A 823 -53.58 -31.84 -19.45
CA ALA A 823 -52.37 -31.92 -20.27
C ALA A 823 -51.11 -32.22 -19.43
N THR A 824 -51.13 -31.90 -18.13
CA THR A 824 -50.02 -32.16 -17.21
C THR A 824 -50.57 -32.52 -15.83
N ILE A 825 -50.17 -33.68 -15.32
CA ILE A 825 -50.54 -34.21 -14.01
C ILE A 825 -49.28 -34.33 -13.16
N LYS A 826 -49.34 -33.96 -11.88
CA LYS A 826 -48.24 -34.15 -10.94
C LYS A 826 -48.61 -35.20 -9.90
N LEU A 827 -47.86 -36.29 -9.88
CA LEU A 827 -47.95 -37.32 -8.85
C LEU A 827 -46.89 -37.08 -7.78
N THR A 828 -47.31 -36.96 -6.53
CA THR A 828 -46.41 -36.83 -5.37
C THR A 828 -46.18 -38.19 -4.73
N PHE A 829 -44.92 -38.63 -4.66
CA PHE A 829 -44.47 -39.85 -4.00
C PHE A 829 -44.03 -39.51 -2.58
N LEU A 830 -44.74 -40.06 -1.60
CA LEU A 830 -44.48 -39.86 -0.18
C LEU A 830 -43.63 -41.02 0.33
N PHE A 831 -42.55 -40.72 1.06
CA PHE A 831 -41.66 -41.72 1.66
C PHE A 831 -41.78 -41.74 3.20
N SER A 832 -41.26 -42.79 3.84
CA SER A 832 -41.27 -42.94 5.29
C SER A 832 -40.47 -41.87 6.03
N GLU A 833 -39.35 -41.44 5.45
CA GLU A 833 -38.51 -40.33 5.91
C GLU A 833 -37.94 -39.61 4.67
N GLY A 834 -37.36 -38.42 4.87
CA GLY A 834 -36.82 -37.60 3.78
C GLY A 834 -37.90 -36.82 3.00
N ALA A 835 -37.47 -36.10 1.97
CA ALA A 835 -38.34 -35.27 1.15
C ALA A 835 -39.16 -36.09 0.15
N ASN A 836 -40.44 -35.71 -0.02
CA ASN A 836 -41.31 -36.25 -1.06
C ASN A 836 -40.73 -35.97 -2.46
N GLN A 837 -41.02 -36.85 -3.42
CA GLN A 837 -40.63 -36.68 -4.82
C GLN A 837 -41.85 -36.41 -5.70
N GLU A 838 -41.66 -35.74 -6.84
CA GLU A 838 -42.73 -35.48 -7.82
C GLU A 838 -42.42 -36.16 -9.16
N LEU A 839 -43.42 -36.81 -9.74
CA LEU A 839 -43.43 -37.28 -11.13
C LEU A 839 -44.46 -36.48 -11.92
N THR A 840 -44.01 -35.78 -12.95
CA THR A 840 -44.87 -35.07 -13.89
C THR A 840 -45.26 -35.98 -15.05
N LEU A 841 -46.54 -36.28 -15.20
CA LEU A 841 -47.08 -36.97 -16.36
C LEU A 841 -47.57 -35.95 -17.39
N LYS A 842 -47.04 -36.00 -18.61
CA LYS A 842 -47.48 -35.15 -19.73
C LYS A 842 -48.40 -35.94 -20.65
N ASN A 843 -49.68 -35.57 -20.70
CA ASN A 843 -50.65 -36.21 -21.58
C ASN A 843 -50.59 -35.60 -22.99
N THR A 844 -50.07 -36.33 -23.96
CA THR A 844 -49.89 -35.84 -25.34
C THR A 844 -51.19 -35.78 -26.15
N SER A 845 -52.29 -36.31 -25.62
CA SER A 845 -53.62 -36.27 -26.27
C SER A 845 -54.37 -34.95 -26.07
N VAL A 846 -53.96 -34.11 -25.12
CA VAL A 846 -54.67 -32.88 -24.75
C VAL A 846 -53.98 -31.67 -25.37
N VAL A 847 -54.61 -31.05 -26.38
CA VAL A 847 -54.13 -29.79 -26.98
C VAL A 847 -54.73 -28.62 -26.17
N SER A 848 -53.94 -27.99 -25.30
CA SER A 848 -54.34 -26.76 -24.61
C SER A 848 -54.26 -25.56 -25.56
N SER A 849 -55.19 -24.59 -25.47
CA SER A 849 -55.11 -23.33 -26.25
C SER A 849 -53.79 -22.62 -25.99
N THR A 850 -52.99 -22.43 -27.04
CA THR A 850 -51.56 -22.08 -26.94
C THR A 850 -51.26 -20.58 -26.90
N LEU A 851 -52.27 -19.72 -27.10
CA LEU A 851 -52.09 -18.26 -27.21
C LEU A 851 -52.86 -17.46 -26.15
N LYS A 852 -52.22 -16.40 -25.61
CA LYS A 852 -52.79 -15.47 -24.63
C LYS A 852 -52.72 -14.03 -25.13
N LEU A 853 -53.79 -13.25 -24.92
CA LEU A 853 -53.88 -11.85 -25.31
C LEU A 853 -53.72 -10.90 -24.12
N SER A 854 -52.98 -9.80 -24.31
CA SER A 854 -52.98 -8.64 -23.40
C SER A 854 -52.94 -7.33 -24.18
N THR A 855 -53.36 -6.22 -23.56
CA THR A 855 -53.43 -4.91 -24.24
C THR A 855 -52.86 -3.79 -23.38
N GLN A 856 -52.39 -2.72 -24.05
CA GLN A 856 -51.96 -1.48 -23.43
C GLN A 856 -52.57 -0.31 -24.21
N THR A 857 -53.32 0.55 -23.50
CA THR A 857 -54.13 1.59 -24.13
C THR A 857 -53.71 2.98 -23.68
N ASN A 858 -53.60 3.91 -24.62
CA ASN A 858 -53.41 5.33 -24.35
C ASN A 858 -54.58 6.11 -24.97
N ALA A 859 -55.41 6.75 -24.14
CA ALA A 859 -56.66 7.39 -24.56
C ALA A 859 -56.67 8.89 -24.29
N TRP A 860 -57.35 9.64 -25.15
CA TRP A 860 -57.65 11.07 -25.00
C TRP A 860 -59.15 11.31 -25.30
N SER A 861 -59.59 12.58 -25.23
CA SER A 861 -61.02 12.94 -25.20
C SER A 861 -61.84 12.54 -26.43
N SER A 862 -61.21 12.18 -27.56
CA SER A 862 -61.90 11.85 -28.82
C SER A 862 -61.42 10.54 -29.49
N GLY A 863 -60.43 9.86 -28.91
CA GLY A 863 -59.87 8.63 -29.47
C GLY A 863 -58.78 8.01 -28.60
N TYR A 864 -58.19 6.91 -29.06
CA TYR A 864 -57.15 6.19 -28.34
C TYR A 864 -56.24 5.43 -29.30
N THR A 865 -55.05 5.06 -28.82
CA THR A 865 -54.23 4.00 -29.40
C THR A 865 -54.22 2.79 -28.47
N MET A 866 -54.26 1.58 -29.03
CA MET A 866 -54.18 0.33 -28.29
C MET A 866 -53.10 -0.56 -28.92
N ASN A 867 -52.11 -0.96 -28.12
CA ASN A 867 -51.17 -2.01 -28.46
C ASN A 867 -51.70 -3.34 -27.91
N VAL A 868 -51.69 -4.38 -28.74
CA VAL A 868 -52.16 -5.72 -28.42
C VAL A 868 -50.96 -6.67 -28.50
N TYR A 869 -50.75 -7.46 -27.45
CA TYR A 869 -49.70 -8.47 -27.36
C TYR A 869 -50.35 -9.86 -27.41
N ILE A 870 -49.79 -10.73 -28.25
CA ILE A 870 -50.16 -12.14 -28.38
C ILE A 870 -48.96 -12.97 -27.93
N GLU A 871 -49.11 -13.68 -26.82
CA GLU A 871 -48.09 -14.52 -26.19
C GLU A 871 -48.35 -16.00 -26.50
N ASN A 872 -47.31 -16.71 -26.93
CA ASN A 872 -47.35 -18.16 -27.06
C ASN A 872 -46.95 -18.81 -25.73
N THR A 873 -47.96 -19.32 -25.04
CA THR A 873 -47.83 -19.97 -23.73
C THR A 873 -47.51 -21.47 -23.82
N SER A 874 -47.39 -22.00 -25.04
CA SER A 874 -47.02 -23.41 -25.26
C SER A 874 -45.51 -23.62 -25.37
N ASP A 875 -45.09 -24.88 -25.36
CA ASP A 875 -43.72 -25.32 -25.57
C ASP A 875 -43.37 -25.55 -27.06
N LEU A 876 -44.29 -25.25 -27.99
CA LEU A 876 -44.11 -25.38 -29.43
C LEU A 876 -44.23 -24.02 -30.13
N THR A 877 -43.55 -23.83 -31.26
CA THR A 877 -43.70 -22.62 -32.07
C THR A 877 -45.08 -22.57 -32.73
N VAL A 878 -45.81 -21.47 -32.51
CA VAL A 878 -47.05 -21.17 -33.23
C VAL A 878 -46.69 -20.51 -34.56
N ASN A 879 -47.26 -20.98 -35.68
CA ASN A 879 -46.85 -20.56 -37.03
C ASN A 879 -47.75 -19.49 -37.67
N SER A 880 -48.89 -19.18 -37.06
CA SER A 880 -49.80 -18.08 -37.45
C SER A 880 -50.75 -17.76 -36.29
N TRP A 881 -51.40 -16.61 -36.31
CA TRP A 881 -52.44 -16.23 -35.34
C TRP A 881 -53.57 -15.45 -36.01
N LYS A 882 -54.75 -15.44 -35.40
CA LYS A 882 -55.92 -14.67 -35.85
C LYS A 882 -56.70 -14.17 -34.66
N LEU A 883 -56.91 -12.85 -34.58
CA LEU A 883 -57.73 -12.22 -33.56
C LEU A 883 -59.04 -11.71 -34.15
N THR A 884 -60.18 -12.11 -33.59
CA THR A 884 -61.50 -11.61 -33.96
C THR A 884 -62.10 -10.80 -32.82
N VAL A 885 -62.48 -9.54 -33.10
CA VAL A 885 -63.06 -8.60 -32.12
C VAL A 885 -64.30 -7.91 -32.68
N LYS A 886 -65.24 -7.47 -31.84
CA LYS A 886 -66.44 -6.76 -32.28
C LYS A 886 -66.13 -5.32 -32.68
N LYS A 887 -66.76 -4.85 -33.76
CA LYS A 887 -66.62 -3.45 -34.21
C LYS A 887 -67.23 -2.45 -33.24
N SER A 888 -68.26 -2.86 -32.49
CA SER A 888 -68.90 -2.03 -31.45
C SER A 888 -67.92 -1.62 -30.35
N ASP A 889 -66.89 -2.42 -30.12
CA ASP A 889 -65.98 -2.25 -29.00
C ASP A 889 -64.75 -1.41 -29.41
N PHE A 890 -64.37 -1.48 -30.69
CA PHE A 890 -63.19 -0.81 -31.23
C PHE A 890 -63.52 -0.19 -32.57
N ALA A 891 -63.94 1.08 -32.63
CA ALA A 891 -64.10 1.78 -33.90
C ALA A 891 -62.72 2.07 -34.54
N ILE A 892 -62.08 1.04 -35.13
CA ILE A 892 -60.70 1.09 -35.65
C ILE A 892 -60.64 2.00 -36.88
N THR A 893 -59.78 3.00 -36.81
CA THR A 893 -59.53 3.96 -37.90
C THR A 893 -58.20 3.75 -38.60
N ASN A 894 -57.21 3.18 -37.91
CA ASN A 894 -55.91 2.84 -38.47
C ASN A 894 -55.29 1.66 -37.69
N ILE A 895 -54.51 0.79 -38.35
CA ILE A 895 -53.82 -0.35 -37.73
C ILE A 895 -52.41 -0.48 -38.31
N TRP A 896 -51.45 -0.88 -37.47
CA TRP A 896 -50.08 -1.17 -37.87
C TRP A 896 -49.62 -2.51 -37.31
N CYS A 897 -48.63 -3.12 -37.97
CA CYS A 897 -48.06 -4.44 -37.62
C CYS A 897 -49.06 -5.62 -37.67
N ALA A 898 -50.25 -5.40 -38.24
CA ALA A 898 -51.26 -6.41 -38.53
C ALA A 898 -52.11 -5.97 -39.73
N GLN A 899 -52.83 -6.93 -40.33
CA GLN A 899 -53.86 -6.68 -41.34
C GLN A 899 -55.23 -6.74 -40.68
N VAL A 900 -56.16 -5.87 -41.08
CA VAL A 900 -57.55 -5.89 -40.61
C VAL A 900 -58.51 -6.08 -41.76
N THR A 901 -59.45 -7.02 -41.62
CA THR A 901 -60.56 -7.23 -42.54
C THR A 901 -61.88 -7.12 -41.80
N GLU A 902 -62.85 -6.44 -42.40
CA GLU A 902 -64.18 -6.26 -41.83
C GLU A 902 -65.15 -7.34 -42.32
N VAL A 903 -65.73 -8.12 -41.38
CA VAL A 903 -66.71 -9.18 -41.71
C VAL A 903 -67.92 -9.06 -40.77
N GLY A 904 -69.04 -8.63 -41.31
CA GLY A 904 -70.26 -8.36 -40.51
C GLY A 904 -69.98 -7.35 -39.39
N ASP A 905 -70.31 -7.74 -38.16
CA ASP A 905 -70.11 -6.93 -36.94
C ASP A 905 -68.71 -7.09 -36.31
N TYR A 906 -67.76 -7.75 -36.98
CA TYR A 906 -66.43 -8.04 -36.45
C TYR A 906 -65.28 -7.49 -37.30
N TYR A 907 -64.18 -7.17 -36.63
CA TYR A 907 -62.85 -7.04 -37.21
C TYR A 907 -62.12 -8.38 -37.08
N ILE A 908 -61.57 -8.87 -38.18
CA ILE A 908 -60.65 -10.01 -38.21
C ILE A 908 -59.24 -9.45 -38.44
N ILE A 909 -58.37 -9.65 -37.47
CA ILE A 909 -57.00 -9.14 -37.44
C ILE A 909 -56.02 -10.30 -37.58
N THR A 910 -55.11 -10.21 -38.56
CA THR A 910 -54.13 -11.26 -38.89
C THR A 910 -52.70 -10.69 -38.97
N PRO A 911 -51.66 -11.52 -38.80
CA PRO A 911 -50.27 -11.08 -38.80
C PRO A 911 -49.81 -10.52 -40.14
N MET A 912 -48.69 -9.80 -40.08
CA MET A 912 -47.80 -9.60 -41.21
C MET A 912 -46.85 -10.80 -41.34
N SER A 913 -46.24 -11.01 -42.51
CA SER A 913 -45.36 -12.16 -42.75
C SER A 913 -44.20 -12.30 -41.76
N TRP A 914 -43.75 -11.20 -41.16
CA TRP A 914 -42.62 -11.17 -40.22
C TRP A 914 -42.99 -11.39 -38.75
N ASN A 915 -44.27 -11.33 -38.36
CA ASN A 915 -44.74 -11.62 -36.99
C ASN A 915 -45.77 -12.74 -36.91
N GLN A 916 -45.94 -13.54 -37.96
CA GLN A 916 -46.85 -14.68 -37.95
C GLN A 916 -46.38 -15.83 -37.05
N SER A 917 -45.06 -16.00 -36.87
CA SER A 917 -44.49 -17.07 -36.06
C SER A 917 -44.09 -16.58 -34.68
N ILE A 918 -44.51 -17.30 -33.63
CA ILE A 918 -44.23 -16.97 -32.23
C ILE A 918 -43.57 -18.19 -31.57
N SER A 919 -42.30 -18.06 -31.18
CA SER A 919 -41.57 -19.12 -30.47
C SER A 919 -42.19 -19.39 -29.09
N ALA A 920 -41.93 -20.58 -28.53
CA ALA A 920 -42.38 -20.93 -27.19
C ALA A 920 -41.98 -19.86 -26.15
N GLY A 921 -42.93 -19.44 -25.30
CA GLY A 921 -42.72 -18.40 -24.28
C GLY A 921 -42.48 -16.99 -24.81
N SER A 922 -42.57 -16.76 -26.13
CA SER A 922 -42.38 -15.45 -26.75
C SER A 922 -43.72 -14.76 -27.05
N SER A 923 -43.68 -13.46 -27.33
CA SER A 923 -44.85 -12.68 -27.73
C SER A 923 -44.57 -11.82 -28.96
N VAL A 924 -45.62 -11.57 -29.74
CA VAL A 924 -45.64 -10.54 -30.80
C VAL A 924 -46.66 -9.48 -30.45
N ASN A 925 -46.54 -8.30 -31.06
CA ASN A 925 -47.52 -7.23 -30.88
C ASN A 925 -47.92 -6.56 -32.20
N PHE A 926 -49.07 -5.91 -32.14
CA PHE A 926 -49.53 -4.96 -33.14
C PHE A 926 -50.28 -3.83 -32.44
N GLY A 927 -50.58 -2.74 -33.15
CA GLY A 927 -51.33 -1.64 -32.56
C GLY A 927 -52.31 -1.00 -33.51
N PHE A 928 -53.35 -0.36 -32.96
CA PHE A 928 -54.35 0.34 -33.74
C PHE A 928 -54.82 1.63 -33.06
N GLN A 929 -55.38 2.53 -33.85
CA GLN A 929 -56.04 3.75 -33.39
C GLN A 929 -57.56 3.60 -33.51
N GLY A 930 -58.28 3.86 -32.43
CA GLY A 930 -59.74 3.88 -32.38
C GLY A 930 -60.32 5.26 -32.07
N THR A 931 -61.57 5.49 -32.46
CA THR A 931 -62.33 6.69 -32.05
C THR A 931 -63.27 6.37 -30.87
N GLY A 932 -63.54 7.37 -30.04
CA GLY A 932 -64.36 7.21 -28.83
C GLY A 932 -63.57 6.74 -27.60
N THR A 933 -64.27 6.11 -26.65
CA THR A 933 -63.68 5.59 -25.40
C THR A 933 -63.32 4.11 -25.57
N PRO A 934 -62.09 3.67 -25.24
CA PRO A 934 -61.69 2.27 -25.38
C PRO A 934 -62.44 1.37 -24.38
N VAL A 935 -62.85 0.19 -24.84
CA VAL A 935 -63.40 -0.86 -23.98
C VAL A 935 -62.25 -1.65 -23.36
N ALA A 936 -62.15 -1.65 -22.04
CA ALA A 936 -61.10 -2.36 -21.31
C ALA A 936 -61.29 -3.89 -21.35
N ASP A 937 -62.53 -4.35 -21.19
CA ASP A 937 -62.89 -5.77 -21.17
C ASP A 937 -63.80 -6.11 -22.36
N PHE A 938 -63.19 -6.57 -23.45
CA PHE A 938 -63.91 -6.93 -24.68
C PHE A 938 -63.91 -8.43 -24.91
N THR A 939 -64.93 -8.90 -25.62
CA THR A 939 -65.00 -10.29 -26.04
C THR A 939 -64.21 -10.47 -27.32
N TYR A 940 -63.34 -11.47 -27.36
CA TYR A 940 -62.54 -11.82 -28.53
C TYR A 940 -62.48 -13.33 -28.74
N THR A 941 -62.07 -13.71 -29.95
CA THR A 941 -61.65 -15.07 -30.26
C THR A 941 -60.23 -15.00 -30.80
N LEU A 942 -59.31 -15.74 -30.18
CA LEU A 942 -57.90 -15.84 -30.56
C LEU A 942 -57.61 -17.28 -30.96
N GLU A 943 -57.15 -17.44 -32.20
CA GLU A 943 -56.85 -18.74 -32.83
C GLU A 943 -55.41 -18.76 -33.34
#